data_AF-E2BZL3-F1
#
_entry.id   AF-E2BZL3-F1
#
_cell.length_a   1.000
_cell.length_b   1.000
_cell.length_c   1.000
_cell.angle_alpha   90.00
_cell.angle_beta   90.00
_cell.angle_gamma   90.00
#
_symmetry.space_group_name_H-M   'P 1'
#
loop_
_entity.id
_entity.type
_entity.pdbx_description
1 polymer ?
#
loop_
_entity_poly.entity_id
_entity_poly.type
_entity_poly.pdbx_seq_one_letter_code
_entity_poly.pdbx_strand_id
1 'polypeptide(L)'
;MIPCFLHMILEAEDVQSKLNVFGPLLHRIMGLMNYMTLLKHRSDIRDSIQQMEKDWLLVERVDDREIMLQQAKLGRLIALISGIIMQGGTLLYSIAKAMKPVTIVVNNDTLTMYPMTCPSYRKFIDTRFSPMNEIMLVVQFMSTFVVGSSIVGVCSLAAVFATHTCGQLDVLYKRLDELDKEDERGNYIVKEKMVDIVERHLKILRTILPYVPSCSSRVCQYCPSRQCIERFRKAIMTNTIVLKNVKSKSDHDYSLKLNRWYLKPIGAWPLASTSSAAEKVVVLIQILVCWVVVCFIVIPCTLYLFFEKESIRSKVGAVAPLLNRYMGLMSYWMLLQHSGNIRDCIEHIEMDWRSAQKASDREVMLQHAKFGQLIALICGIIMQGGTFLYGIAKAAKTATIIVGNETITMHPMTCPAYSKIIDTRFSPVNEIVLIIQILSTFIVSSSTAGICSLAAVFAIHASGQLNILYMRLDELTKNRKEENHVAEQRIIDIVEHHLRILSLQLSRWFLISIGAWPQTRTSSIIERLSSIILVPMWLFMVAVITIPCLLYVFFEAKGIQTKLRPLGPLFHRIMGTLNYWILLTRGKAIHECIKHMEEDWRVTENIQNYEIMIKHAKMSRYMAGVCAMFMQGSALFFNIVGTIKTVNIVIKNETITIHPLSCPAYRKLIDARFNPANKIMLLMQFMSSYITNSSTVCICSLAIVFAMHACGQLNMLHTWFNQLVEDHAKGKHLTKRRIGNIVRHHLRVLWYLTAELPLHSLY
;
A
#
# COMPACT_ATOMS: atom_id res chain seq x y z
N MET A 1 -9.40 -17.87 -25.21
CA MET A 1 -10.82 -17.44 -25.24
C MET A 1 -11.67 -18.45 -25.98
N ILE A 2 -11.41 -18.73 -27.26
CA ILE A 2 -12.19 -19.68 -28.09
C ILE A 2 -12.34 -21.07 -27.44
N PRO A 3 -11.27 -21.74 -26.95
CA PRO A 3 -11.43 -23.06 -26.33
C PRO A 3 -12.25 -23.02 -25.03
N CYS A 4 -12.23 -21.90 -24.31
CA CYS A 4 -12.98 -21.71 -23.07
C CYS A 4 -14.46 -21.42 -23.33
N PHE A 5 -14.77 -20.67 -24.39
CA PHE A 5 -16.15 -20.46 -24.84
C PHE A 5 -16.78 -21.78 -25.32
N LEU A 6 -16.04 -22.57 -26.11
CA LEU A 6 -16.50 -23.89 -26.56
C LEU A 6 -16.71 -24.84 -25.38
N HIS A 7 -15.83 -24.83 -24.38
CA HIS A 7 -16.03 -25.62 -23.15
C HIS A 7 -17.32 -25.22 -22.42
N MET A 8 -17.57 -23.92 -22.26
CA MET A 8 -18.76 -23.40 -21.57
C MET A 8 -20.07 -23.80 -22.28
N ILE A 9 -20.07 -23.88 -23.62
CA ILE A 9 -21.26 -24.26 -24.40
C ILE A 9 -21.44 -25.77 -24.49
N LEU A 10 -20.35 -26.50 -24.76
CA LEU A 10 -20.41 -27.90 -25.22
C LEU A 10 -20.07 -28.92 -24.11
N GLU A 11 -19.42 -28.52 -23.01
CA GLU A 11 -18.94 -29.45 -21.98
C GLU A 11 -19.38 -29.10 -20.56
N ALA A 12 -19.76 -27.87 -20.28
CA ALA A 12 -20.29 -27.51 -18.97
C ALA A 12 -21.74 -28.02 -18.84
N GLU A 13 -21.95 -29.01 -17.97
CA GLU A 13 -23.25 -29.68 -17.79
C GLU A 13 -24.22 -28.85 -16.91
N ASP A 14 -23.71 -28.25 -15.82
CA ASP A 14 -24.51 -27.51 -14.86
C ASP A 14 -24.38 -25.97 -15.01
N VAL A 15 -25.43 -25.25 -14.61
CA VAL A 15 -25.50 -23.78 -14.67
C VAL A 15 -24.41 -23.14 -13.81
N GLN A 16 -24.05 -23.76 -12.68
CA GLN A 16 -23.03 -23.22 -11.78
C GLN A 16 -21.63 -23.31 -12.42
N SER A 17 -21.29 -24.41 -13.10
CA SER A 17 -20.06 -24.55 -13.87
C SER A 17 -20.00 -23.54 -15.03
N LYS A 18 -21.11 -23.34 -15.75
CA LYS A 18 -21.20 -22.29 -16.78
C LYS A 18 -20.93 -20.90 -16.22
N LEU A 19 -21.58 -20.54 -15.11
CA LEU A 19 -21.37 -19.25 -14.43
C LEU A 19 -19.93 -19.07 -13.91
N ASN A 20 -19.32 -20.15 -13.39
CA ASN A 20 -17.95 -20.14 -12.89
C ASN A 20 -16.91 -19.88 -14.01
N VAL A 21 -17.23 -20.25 -15.26
CA VAL A 21 -16.37 -20.03 -16.44
C VAL A 21 -16.71 -18.69 -17.13
N PHE A 22 -17.97 -18.25 -17.06
CA PHE A 22 -18.45 -17.03 -17.68
C PHE A 22 -17.70 -15.77 -17.22
N GLY A 23 -17.50 -15.59 -15.91
CA GLY A 23 -16.79 -14.42 -15.37
C GLY A 23 -15.36 -14.26 -15.92
N PRO A 24 -14.49 -15.28 -15.79
CA PRO A 24 -13.15 -15.26 -16.39
C PRO A 24 -13.14 -15.06 -17.91
N LEU A 25 -14.13 -15.61 -18.62
CA LEU A 25 -14.25 -15.44 -20.07
C LEU A 25 -14.62 -14.00 -20.44
N LEU A 26 -15.61 -13.41 -19.76
CA LEU A 26 -16.03 -12.03 -19.94
C LEU A 26 -14.88 -11.06 -19.67
N HIS A 27 -14.11 -11.29 -18.60
CA HIS A 27 -12.92 -10.49 -18.28
C HIS A 27 -11.90 -10.49 -19.41
N ARG A 28 -11.65 -11.64 -20.05
CA ARG A 28 -10.74 -11.75 -21.20
C ARG A 28 -11.28 -11.06 -22.45
N ILE A 29 -12.60 -11.13 -22.69
CA ILE A 29 -13.26 -10.42 -23.80
C ILE A 29 -13.13 -8.90 -23.61
N MET A 30 -13.44 -8.40 -22.41
CA MET A 30 -13.27 -6.99 -22.06
C MET A 30 -11.81 -6.53 -22.23
N GLY A 31 -10.85 -7.35 -21.79
CA GLY A 31 -9.43 -7.11 -21.98
C GLY A 31 -9.05 -6.96 -23.45
N LEU A 32 -9.52 -7.89 -24.29
CA LEU A 32 -9.28 -7.83 -25.73
C LEU A 32 -9.88 -6.56 -26.34
N MET A 33 -11.13 -6.23 -26.00
CA MET A 33 -11.78 -5.01 -26.48
C MET A 33 -10.97 -3.76 -26.10
N ASN A 34 -10.54 -3.65 -24.83
CA ASN A 34 -9.73 -2.53 -24.36
C ASN A 34 -8.37 -2.45 -25.06
N TYR A 35 -7.70 -3.58 -25.27
CA TYR A 35 -6.44 -3.64 -26.02
C TYR A 35 -6.63 -3.18 -27.48
N MET A 36 -7.69 -3.64 -28.14
CA MET A 36 -8.02 -3.21 -29.50
C MET A 36 -8.37 -1.72 -29.57
N THR A 37 -9.09 -1.19 -28.57
CA THR A 37 -9.39 0.25 -28.45
C THR A 37 -8.12 1.08 -28.32
N LEU A 38 -7.17 0.66 -27.47
CA LEU A 38 -5.86 1.32 -27.34
C LEU A 38 -5.08 1.30 -28.66
N LEU A 39 -5.08 0.18 -29.38
CA LEU A 39 -4.39 0.07 -30.67
C LEU A 39 -5.04 0.93 -31.76
N LYS A 40 -6.37 0.98 -31.78
CA LYS A 40 -7.15 1.76 -32.75
C LYS A 40 -6.94 3.26 -32.56
N HIS A 41 -6.93 3.74 -31.32
CA HIS A 41 -6.80 5.16 -30.98
C HIS A 41 -5.37 5.58 -30.62
N ARG A 42 -4.35 4.79 -30.97
CA ARG A 42 -2.96 5.10 -30.60
C ARG A 42 -2.46 6.43 -31.15
N SER A 43 -2.94 6.85 -32.34
CA SER A 43 -2.65 8.17 -32.91
C SER A 43 -3.23 9.26 -32.04
N ASP A 44 -4.52 9.15 -31.73
CA ASP A 44 -5.29 10.15 -31.01
C ASP A 44 -4.78 10.30 -29.56
N ILE A 45 -4.37 9.18 -28.93
CA ILE A 45 -3.74 9.18 -27.61
C ILE A 45 -2.39 9.91 -27.66
N ARG A 46 -1.56 9.64 -28.66
CA ARG A 46 -0.28 10.32 -28.84
C ARG A 46 -0.48 11.83 -29.06
N ASP A 47 -1.44 12.21 -29.90
CA ASP A 47 -1.74 13.61 -30.19
C ASP A 47 -2.27 14.31 -28.93
N SER A 48 -3.07 13.62 -28.11
CA SER A 48 -3.53 14.12 -26.81
C SER A 48 -2.39 14.31 -25.82
N ILE A 49 -1.43 13.38 -25.75
CA ILE A 49 -0.24 13.51 -24.88
C ILE A 49 0.64 14.67 -25.34
N GLN A 50 0.86 14.83 -26.64
CA GLN A 50 1.60 15.97 -27.19
C GLN A 50 0.87 17.30 -26.92
N GLN A 51 -0.46 17.31 -26.98
CA GLN A 51 -1.23 18.48 -26.61
C GLN A 51 -1.08 18.79 -25.11
N MET A 52 -1.16 17.80 -24.23
CA MET A 52 -0.89 17.99 -22.80
C MET A 52 0.51 18.57 -22.57
N GLU A 53 1.54 18.07 -23.26
CA GLU A 53 2.90 18.59 -23.16
C GLU A 53 2.97 20.07 -23.56
N LYS A 54 2.32 20.46 -24.66
CA LYS A 54 2.18 21.87 -25.06
C LYS A 54 1.45 22.69 -24.01
N ASP A 55 0.35 22.18 -23.47
CA ASP A 55 -0.40 22.86 -22.41
C ASP A 55 0.49 23.12 -21.19
N TRP A 56 1.34 22.16 -20.81
CA TRP A 56 2.31 22.30 -19.72
C TRP A 56 3.39 23.36 -20.00
N LEU A 57 3.83 23.49 -21.26
CA LEU A 57 4.79 24.52 -21.67
C LEU A 57 4.18 25.94 -21.63
N LEU A 58 2.86 26.06 -21.83
CA LEU A 58 2.13 27.34 -21.80
C LEU A 58 1.85 27.85 -20.37
N VAL A 59 2.10 27.04 -19.33
CA VAL A 59 1.90 27.45 -17.93
C VAL A 59 3.11 28.23 -17.43
N GLU A 60 3.09 29.54 -17.64
CA GLU A 60 4.16 30.45 -17.19
C GLU A 60 4.02 30.87 -15.71
N ARG A 61 2.78 30.97 -15.18
CA ARG A 61 2.53 31.40 -13.79
C ARG A 61 2.78 30.26 -12.80
N VAL A 62 3.51 30.57 -11.73
CA VAL A 62 3.88 29.62 -10.68
C VAL A 62 2.65 28.99 -10.01
N ASP A 63 1.64 29.81 -9.70
CA ASP A 63 0.42 29.32 -9.04
C ASP A 63 -0.40 28.37 -9.92
N ASP A 64 -0.48 28.64 -11.22
CA ASP A 64 -1.21 27.79 -12.17
C ASP A 64 -0.50 26.44 -12.31
N ARG A 65 0.84 26.46 -12.28
CA ARG A 65 1.69 25.27 -12.29
C ARG A 65 1.49 24.43 -11.03
N GLU A 66 1.29 25.04 -9.87
CA GLU A 66 1.02 24.34 -8.61
C GLU A 66 -0.32 23.59 -8.65
N ILE A 67 -1.38 24.23 -9.16
CA ILE A 67 -2.70 23.61 -9.35
C ILE A 67 -2.61 22.42 -10.31
N MET A 68 -1.97 22.62 -11.46
CA MET A 68 -1.73 21.56 -12.45
C MET A 68 -0.93 20.40 -11.87
N LEU A 69 0.12 20.67 -11.06
CA LEU A 69 0.92 19.65 -10.38
C LEU A 69 0.12 18.88 -9.33
N GLN A 70 -0.77 19.55 -8.61
CA GLN A 70 -1.64 18.90 -7.63
C GLN A 70 -2.58 17.90 -8.31
N GLN A 71 -3.23 18.29 -9.41
CA GLN A 71 -4.12 17.41 -10.14
C GLN A 71 -3.37 16.28 -10.85
N ALA A 72 -2.18 16.54 -11.40
CA ALA A 72 -1.34 15.49 -11.98
C ALA A 72 -0.88 14.45 -10.94
N LYS A 73 -0.55 14.88 -9.71
CA LYS A 73 -0.23 13.97 -8.59
C LYS A 73 -1.46 13.12 -8.22
N LEU A 74 -2.66 13.70 -8.22
CA LEU A 74 -3.91 12.98 -7.98
C LEU A 74 -4.17 11.93 -9.08
N GLY A 75 -4.01 12.29 -10.35
CA GLY A 75 -4.18 11.38 -11.48
C GLY A 75 -3.22 10.19 -11.43
N ARG A 76 -1.93 10.45 -11.12
CA ARG A 76 -0.93 9.38 -10.93
C ARG A 76 -1.26 8.47 -9.76
N LEU A 77 -1.78 9.02 -8.67
CA LEU A 77 -2.21 8.22 -7.51
C LEU A 77 -3.38 7.31 -7.86
N ILE A 78 -4.41 7.83 -8.55
CA ILE A 78 -5.57 7.05 -9.00
C ILE A 78 -5.12 5.92 -9.93
N ALA A 79 -4.26 6.23 -10.92
CA ALA A 79 -3.70 5.25 -11.84
C ALA A 79 -2.96 4.14 -11.10
N LEU A 80 -2.08 4.49 -10.15
CA LEU A 80 -1.31 3.53 -9.36
C LEU A 80 -2.21 2.63 -8.50
N ILE A 81 -3.19 3.19 -7.79
CA ILE A 81 -4.15 2.42 -6.98
C ILE A 81 -4.95 1.47 -7.88
N SER A 82 -5.47 1.96 -9.01
CA SER A 82 -6.23 1.14 -9.96
C SER A 82 -5.38 -0.01 -10.52
N GLY A 83 -4.10 0.25 -10.83
CA GLY A 83 -3.16 -0.76 -11.31
C GLY A 83 -2.92 -1.87 -10.28
N ILE A 84 -2.66 -1.50 -9.03
CA ILE A 84 -2.43 -2.48 -7.95
C ILE A 84 -3.68 -3.35 -7.72
N ILE A 85 -4.86 -2.74 -7.64
CA ILE A 85 -6.10 -3.47 -7.35
C ILE A 85 -6.46 -4.40 -8.52
N MET A 86 -6.46 -3.89 -9.75
CA MET A 86 -6.94 -4.63 -10.91
C MET A 86 -5.94 -5.72 -11.34
N GLN A 87 -4.65 -5.41 -11.40
CA GLN A 87 -3.62 -6.41 -11.74
C GLN A 87 -3.42 -7.41 -10.61
N GLY A 88 -3.34 -6.92 -9.37
CA GLY A 88 -3.14 -7.75 -8.19
C GLY A 88 -4.30 -8.72 -7.95
N GLY A 89 -5.54 -8.23 -8.03
CA GLY A 89 -6.74 -9.05 -7.83
C GLY A 89 -6.88 -10.17 -8.86
N THR A 90 -6.67 -9.86 -10.14
CA THR A 90 -6.83 -10.83 -11.24
C THR A 90 -5.74 -11.92 -11.22
N LEU A 91 -4.49 -11.52 -10.91
CA LEU A 91 -3.39 -12.45 -10.75
C LEU A 91 -3.60 -13.33 -9.51
N LEU A 92 -4.00 -12.73 -8.39
CA LEU A 92 -4.28 -13.45 -7.14
C LEU A 92 -5.41 -14.47 -7.32
N TYR A 93 -6.48 -14.12 -8.02
CA TYR A 93 -7.57 -15.06 -8.36
C TYR A 93 -7.06 -16.25 -9.17
N SER A 94 -6.23 -15.98 -10.19
CA SER A 94 -5.66 -17.03 -11.06
C SER A 94 -4.74 -17.98 -10.29
N ILE A 95 -3.89 -17.43 -9.41
CA ILE A 95 -3.03 -18.21 -8.52
C ILE A 95 -3.87 -19.01 -7.52
N ALA A 96 -4.85 -18.39 -6.87
CA ALA A 96 -5.69 -19.05 -5.87
C ALA A 96 -6.45 -20.25 -6.43
N LYS A 97 -6.92 -20.17 -7.69
CA LYS A 97 -7.57 -21.29 -8.37
C LYS A 97 -6.56 -22.40 -8.66
N ALA A 98 -5.42 -22.08 -9.28
CA ALA A 98 -4.37 -23.05 -9.60
C ALA A 98 -3.80 -23.79 -8.36
N MET A 99 -3.81 -23.14 -7.20
CA MET A 99 -3.26 -23.68 -5.94
C MET A 99 -4.08 -24.82 -5.31
N LYS A 100 -5.31 -25.06 -5.79
CA LYS A 100 -6.20 -26.14 -5.33
C LYS A 100 -6.26 -27.26 -6.37
N PRO A 101 -5.30 -28.19 -6.40
CA PRO A 101 -5.32 -29.29 -7.36
C PRO A 101 -6.58 -30.14 -7.18
N VAL A 102 -7.15 -30.57 -8.30
CA VAL A 102 -8.32 -31.43 -8.36
C VAL A 102 -7.87 -32.80 -8.84
N THR A 103 -8.28 -33.85 -8.15
CA THR A 103 -8.08 -35.24 -8.57
C THR A 103 -9.26 -35.65 -9.44
N ILE A 104 -8.97 -36.04 -10.67
CA ILE A 104 -9.96 -36.55 -11.62
C ILE A 104 -9.65 -38.02 -11.93
N VAL A 105 -10.68 -38.84 -12.03
CA VAL A 105 -10.54 -40.24 -12.45
C VAL A 105 -10.82 -40.30 -13.94
N VAL A 106 -9.85 -40.77 -14.72
CA VAL A 106 -9.97 -40.92 -16.17
C VAL A 106 -9.50 -42.32 -16.52
N ASN A 107 -10.35 -43.15 -17.12
CA ASN A 107 -10.03 -44.53 -17.51
C ASN A 107 -9.45 -45.38 -16.36
N ASN A 108 -10.07 -45.35 -15.18
CA ASN A 108 -9.60 -45.99 -13.93
C ASN A 108 -8.29 -45.45 -13.32
N ASP A 109 -7.62 -44.49 -13.95
CA ASP A 109 -6.45 -43.83 -13.38
C ASP A 109 -6.82 -42.53 -12.65
N THR A 110 -6.28 -42.35 -11.45
CA THR A 110 -6.40 -41.09 -10.68
C THR A 110 -5.33 -40.10 -11.13
N LEU A 111 -5.73 -39.07 -11.89
CA LEU A 111 -4.85 -37.99 -12.34
C LEU A 111 -5.06 -36.74 -11.46
N THR A 112 -3.96 -36.05 -11.15
CA THR A 112 -4.01 -34.77 -10.43
C THR A 112 -3.82 -33.64 -11.41
N MET A 113 -4.80 -32.74 -11.49
CA MET A 113 -4.81 -31.60 -12.41
C MET A 113 -4.87 -30.29 -11.63
N TYR A 114 -4.08 -29.30 -12.05
CA TYR A 114 -4.22 -27.92 -11.61
C TYR A 114 -5.42 -27.28 -12.32
N PRO A 115 -6.48 -26.86 -11.61
CA PRO A 115 -7.63 -26.28 -12.26
C PRO A 115 -7.31 -24.88 -12.78
N MET A 116 -7.72 -24.62 -14.01
CA MET A 116 -7.51 -23.35 -14.70
C MET A 116 -8.66 -22.37 -14.47
N THR A 117 -8.40 -21.07 -14.64
CA THR A 117 -9.45 -20.05 -14.62
C THR A 117 -10.44 -20.22 -15.76
N CYS A 118 -9.93 -20.53 -16.96
CA CYS A 118 -10.72 -20.83 -18.14
C CYS A 118 -10.39 -22.26 -18.61
N PRO A 119 -11.22 -23.28 -18.35
CA PRO A 119 -10.99 -24.61 -18.88
C PRO A 119 -10.99 -24.62 -20.41
N SER A 120 -10.32 -25.59 -21.03
CA SER A 120 -10.25 -25.72 -22.50
C SER A 120 -11.17 -26.83 -22.97
N TYR A 121 -11.85 -26.63 -24.11
CA TYR A 121 -12.65 -27.65 -24.76
C TYR A 121 -11.79 -28.88 -25.08
N ARG A 122 -12.19 -30.05 -24.58
CA ARG A 122 -11.36 -31.26 -24.55
C ARG A 122 -10.97 -31.76 -25.92
N LYS A 123 -11.87 -31.67 -26.91
CA LYS A 123 -11.55 -32.07 -28.30
C LYS A 123 -10.55 -31.12 -28.98
N PHE A 124 -10.40 -29.90 -28.48
CA PHE A 124 -9.45 -28.94 -29.02
C PHE A 124 -8.08 -29.07 -28.35
N ILE A 125 -8.05 -29.01 -27.01
CA ILE A 125 -6.83 -29.21 -26.21
C ILE A 125 -7.23 -29.97 -24.94
N ASP A 126 -6.75 -31.21 -24.80
CA ASP A 126 -6.96 -32.01 -23.58
C ASP A 126 -5.95 -31.61 -22.50
N THR A 127 -6.40 -30.78 -21.57
CA THR A 127 -5.57 -30.24 -20.48
C THR A 127 -5.57 -31.13 -19.24
N ARG A 128 -6.18 -32.33 -19.28
CA ARG A 128 -6.22 -33.23 -18.12
C ARG A 128 -4.91 -33.95 -17.88
N PHE A 129 -4.06 -34.00 -18.91
CA PHE A 129 -2.76 -34.67 -18.88
C PHE A 129 -1.61 -33.65 -18.79
N SER A 130 -0.58 -34.01 -18.02
CA SER A 130 0.72 -33.34 -18.06
C SER A 130 1.46 -33.74 -19.34
N PRO A 131 2.18 -32.84 -20.06
CA PRO A 131 2.55 -31.47 -19.69
C PRO A 131 1.57 -30.38 -20.16
N MET A 132 0.50 -30.76 -20.87
CA MET A 132 -0.39 -29.80 -21.54
C MET A 132 -1.13 -28.92 -20.53
N ASN A 133 -1.45 -29.47 -19.36
CA ASN A 133 -2.05 -28.71 -18.26
C ASN A 133 -1.14 -27.56 -17.80
N GLU A 134 0.15 -27.83 -17.57
CA GLU A 134 1.13 -26.86 -17.09
C GLU A 134 1.41 -25.78 -18.14
N ILE A 135 1.57 -26.18 -19.41
CA ILE A 135 1.77 -25.25 -20.53
C ILE A 135 0.57 -24.31 -20.64
N MET A 136 -0.65 -24.85 -20.63
CA MET A 136 -1.86 -24.05 -20.73
C MET A 136 -2.02 -23.12 -19.52
N LEU A 137 -1.65 -23.56 -18.32
CA LEU A 137 -1.65 -22.72 -17.12
C LEU A 137 -0.75 -21.49 -17.30
N VAL A 138 0.48 -21.69 -17.79
CA VAL A 138 1.44 -20.60 -18.07
C VAL A 138 0.91 -19.65 -19.13
N VAL A 139 0.38 -20.18 -20.24
CA VAL A 139 -0.23 -19.38 -21.31
C VAL A 139 -1.40 -18.55 -20.76
N GLN A 140 -2.20 -19.13 -19.88
CA GLN A 140 -3.30 -18.42 -19.24
C GLN A 140 -2.83 -17.34 -18.28
N PHE A 141 -1.76 -17.55 -17.53
CA PHE A 141 -1.16 -16.51 -16.68
C PHE A 141 -0.64 -15.34 -17.51
N MET A 142 0.11 -15.61 -18.58
CA MET A 142 0.62 -14.58 -19.48
C MET A 142 -0.53 -13.81 -20.14
N SER A 143 -1.56 -14.52 -20.62
CA SER A 143 -2.77 -13.92 -21.19
C SER A 143 -3.50 -13.04 -20.18
N THR A 144 -3.66 -13.48 -18.92
CA THR A 144 -4.29 -12.70 -17.86
C THR A 144 -3.47 -11.46 -17.52
N PHE A 145 -2.14 -11.57 -17.50
CA PHE A 145 -1.25 -10.43 -17.26
C PHE A 145 -1.42 -9.37 -18.34
N VAL A 146 -1.37 -9.75 -19.62
CA VAL A 146 -1.54 -8.86 -20.77
C VAL A 146 -2.92 -8.20 -20.76
N VAL A 147 -3.98 -8.98 -20.52
CA VAL A 147 -5.34 -8.45 -20.39
C VAL A 147 -5.43 -7.44 -19.25
N GLY A 148 -4.94 -7.78 -18.06
CA GLY A 148 -4.94 -6.87 -16.91
C GLY A 148 -4.19 -5.57 -17.20
N SER A 149 -3.01 -5.65 -17.82
CA SER A 149 -2.23 -4.47 -18.21
C SER A 149 -2.97 -3.58 -19.21
N SER A 150 -3.70 -4.16 -20.18
CA SER A 150 -4.48 -3.38 -21.14
C SER A 150 -5.62 -2.59 -20.48
N ILE A 151 -6.32 -3.19 -19.53
CA ILE A 151 -7.42 -2.54 -18.80
C ILE A 151 -6.85 -1.42 -17.90
N VAL A 152 -5.77 -1.72 -17.17
CA VAL A 152 -5.09 -0.72 -16.33
C VAL A 152 -4.57 0.45 -17.17
N GLY A 153 -4.03 0.18 -18.36
CA GLY A 153 -3.58 1.21 -19.30
C GLY A 153 -4.70 2.19 -19.67
N VAL A 154 -5.89 1.68 -20.03
CA VAL A 154 -7.06 2.52 -20.35
C VAL A 154 -7.49 3.36 -19.14
N CYS A 155 -7.68 2.74 -17.98
CA CYS A 155 -8.11 3.45 -16.77
C CYS A 155 -7.09 4.50 -16.32
N SER A 156 -5.80 4.21 -16.46
CA SER A 156 -4.72 5.14 -16.12
C SER A 156 -4.69 6.34 -17.05
N LEU A 157 -4.81 6.12 -18.36
CA LEU A 157 -4.90 7.21 -19.34
C LEU A 157 -6.14 8.08 -19.08
N ALA A 158 -7.29 7.46 -18.83
CA ALA A 158 -8.53 8.19 -18.50
C ALA A 158 -8.36 9.05 -17.23
N ALA A 159 -7.75 8.51 -16.17
CA ALA A 159 -7.49 9.26 -14.95
C ALA A 159 -6.52 10.43 -15.17
N VAL A 160 -5.46 10.22 -15.96
CA VAL A 160 -4.48 11.26 -16.30
C VAL A 160 -5.12 12.36 -17.13
N PHE A 161 -5.88 12.02 -18.17
CA PHE A 161 -6.55 13.02 -19.00
C PHE A 161 -7.62 13.78 -18.21
N ALA A 162 -8.47 13.09 -17.45
CA ALA A 162 -9.50 13.71 -16.64
C ALA A 162 -8.91 14.70 -15.63
N THR A 163 -7.85 14.30 -14.92
CA THR A 163 -7.19 15.19 -13.94
C THR A 163 -6.43 16.34 -14.58
N HIS A 164 -5.82 16.15 -15.76
CA HIS A 164 -5.25 17.26 -16.53
C HIS A 164 -6.33 18.28 -16.91
N THR A 165 -7.48 17.83 -17.42
CA THR A 165 -8.60 18.73 -17.73
C THR A 165 -9.18 19.41 -16.50
N CYS A 166 -9.30 18.71 -15.37
CA CYS A 166 -9.72 19.33 -14.11
C CYS A 166 -8.71 20.40 -13.65
N GLY A 167 -7.40 20.16 -13.81
CA GLY A 167 -6.38 21.16 -13.53
C GLY A 167 -6.50 22.41 -14.41
N GLN A 168 -6.73 22.22 -15.72
CA GLN A 168 -6.97 23.32 -16.65
C GLN A 168 -8.24 24.11 -16.29
N LEU A 169 -9.30 23.41 -15.87
CA LEU A 169 -10.55 24.03 -15.40
C LEU A 169 -10.34 24.82 -14.10
N ASP A 170 -9.59 24.28 -13.15
CA ASP A 170 -9.29 24.95 -11.87
C ASP A 170 -8.44 26.21 -12.10
N VAL A 171 -7.46 26.15 -13.00
CA VAL A 171 -6.66 27.32 -13.42
C VAL A 171 -7.54 28.36 -14.08
N LEU A 172 -8.44 27.94 -14.98
CA LEU A 172 -9.37 28.87 -15.62
C LEU A 172 -10.32 29.53 -14.61
N TYR A 173 -10.89 28.73 -13.71
CA TYR A 173 -11.76 29.23 -12.65
C TYR A 173 -11.06 30.30 -11.81
N LYS A 174 -9.81 30.05 -11.44
CA LYS A 174 -8.99 31.03 -10.72
C LYS A 174 -8.74 32.30 -11.54
N ARG A 175 -8.41 32.18 -12.82
CA ARG A 175 -8.18 33.35 -13.69
C ARG A 175 -9.45 34.18 -13.92
N LEU A 176 -10.61 33.53 -14.03
CA LEU A 176 -11.90 34.21 -14.09
C LEU A 176 -12.20 34.97 -12.79
N ASP A 177 -11.89 34.37 -11.63
CA ASP A 177 -12.02 35.02 -10.31
C ASP A 177 -11.04 36.19 -10.13
N GLU A 178 -9.85 36.15 -10.74
CA GLU A 178 -8.91 37.27 -10.78
C GLU A 178 -9.39 38.41 -11.70
N LEU A 179 -9.95 38.07 -12.87
CA LEU A 179 -10.49 39.05 -13.81
C LEU A 179 -11.74 39.76 -13.27
N ASP A 180 -12.61 39.05 -12.55
CA ASP A 180 -13.79 39.63 -11.87
C ASP A 180 -13.38 40.69 -10.82
N LYS A 181 -12.22 40.49 -10.16
CA LYS A 181 -11.63 41.47 -9.24
C LYS A 181 -10.99 42.67 -9.95
N GLU A 182 -10.55 42.52 -11.19
CA GLU A 182 -9.98 43.62 -11.99
C GLU A 182 -11.06 44.47 -12.70
N ASP A 183 -12.22 43.89 -13.05
CA ASP A 183 -13.36 44.61 -13.65
C ASP A 183 -13.99 45.65 -12.71
N GLU A 184 -13.84 45.50 -11.38
CA GLU A 184 -14.17 46.55 -10.42
C GLU A 184 -13.35 47.84 -10.61
N ARG A 185 -12.28 47.80 -11.42
CA ARG A 185 -11.42 48.94 -11.76
C ARG A 185 -11.75 49.59 -13.11
N GLY A 186 -12.82 49.13 -13.78
CA GLY A 186 -13.47 49.80 -14.92
C GLY A 186 -12.65 49.90 -16.21
N ASN A 187 -12.44 48.77 -16.92
CA ASN A 187 -11.74 48.82 -18.22
C ASN A 187 -12.40 47.95 -19.30
N TYR A 188 -12.77 48.56 -20.43
CA TYR A 188 -13.53 47.98 -21.55
C TYR A 188 -12.81 46.81 -22.28
N ILE A 189 -11.48 46.69 -22.10
CA ILE A 189 -10.61 45.67 -22.71
C ILE A 189 -10.89 44.25 -22.16
N VAL A 190 -11.53 44.13 -20.99
CA VAL A 190 -11.84 42.86 -20.32
C VAL A 190 -12.86 42.02 -21.10
N LYS A 191 -13.78 42.68 -21.82
CA LYS A 191 -14.91 42.04 -22.51
C LYS A 191 -14.49 41.24 -23.74
N GLU A 192 -13.46 41.69 -24.46
CA GLU A 192 -12.93 41.04 -25.66
C GLU A 192 -12.08 39.80 -25.32
N LYS A 193 -11.29 39.88 -24.24
CA LYS A 193 -10.54 38.74 -23.69
C LYS A 193 -11.46 37.64 -23.16
N MET A 194 -12.64 38.00 -22.67
CA MET A 194 -13.64 37.05 -22.16
C MET A 194 -14.26 36.20 -23.28
N VAL A 195 -14.50 36.78 -24.47
CA VAL A 195 -14.99 36.06 -25.66
C VAL A 195 -13.96 35.04 -26.14
N ASP A 196 -12.68 35.43 -26.18
CA ASP A 196 -11.58 34.57 -26.64
C ASP A 196 -11.23 33.43 -25.65
N ILE A 197 -11.49 33.64 -24.35
CA ILE A 197 -11.41 32.60 -23.32
C ILE A 197 -12.57 31.60 -23.44
N VAL A 198 -13.80 32.09 -23.65
CA VAL A 198 -15.00 31.25 -23.81
C VAL A 198 -14.95 30.43 -25.10
N GLU A 199 -14.42 31.00 -26.19
CA GLU A 199 -14.25 30.31 -27.47
C GLU A 199 -13.17 29.21 -27.39
N ARG A 200 -12.06 29.45 -26.67
CA ARG A 200 -11.09 28.40 -26.33
C ARG A 200 -11.69 27.29 -25.47
N HIS A 201 -12.59 27.64 -24.54
CA HIS A 201 -13.26 26.68 -23.67
C HIS A 201 -14.24 25.77 -24.42
N LEU A 202 -15.02 26.33 -25.36
CA LEU A 202 -15.92 25.58 -26.24
C LEU A 202 -15.17 24.64 -27.20
N LYS A 203 -13.94 25.01 -27.61
CA LYS A 203 -13.07 24.16 -28.42
C LYS A 203 -12.56 22.94 -27.64
N ILE A 204 -12.19 23.11 -26.37
CA ILE A 204 -11.72 22.02 -25.48
C ILE A 204 -12.84 21.02 -25.15
N LEU A 205 -14.05 21.51 -24.85
CA LEU A 205 -15.22 20.66 -24.57
C LEU A 205 -15.63 19.80 -25.78
N ARG A 206 -15.45 20.31 -27.01
CA ARG A 206 -15.79 19.60 -28.26
C ARG A 206 -14.82 18.43 -28.57
N THR A 207 -13.60 18.46 -28.05
CA THR A 207 -12.58 17.40 -28.24
C THR A 207 -12.81 16.18 -27.34
N ILE A 208 -13.55 16.32 -26.23
CA ILE A 208 -13.67 15.29 -25.18
C ILE A 208 -14.97 14.47 -25.30
N LEU A 209 -16.02 15.01 -25.91
CA LEU A 209 -17.34 14.37 -25.98
C LEU A 209 -17.44 12.99 -26.68
N PRO A 210 -16.53 12.53 -27.55
CA PRO A 210 -16.65 11.18 -28.15
C PRO A 210 -16.31 10.00 -27.20
N TYR A 211 -15.65 10.23 -26.06
CA TYR A 211 -15.05 9.16 -25.25
C TYR A 211 -15.80 8.83 -23.94
N VAL A 212 -16.92 9.51 -23.66
CA VAL A 212 -17.80 9.22 -22.52
C VAL A 212 -19.12 8.64 -23.04
N PRO A 213 -19.34 7.31 -22.99
CA PRO A 213 -20.67 6.78 -23.25
C PRO A 213 -21.56 7.09 -22.05
N SER A 214 -22.66 7.80 -22.32
CA SER A 214 -23.81 8.11 -21.44
C SER A 214 -23.83 9.51 -20.81
N CYS A 215 -24.12 10.54 -21.60
CA CYS A 215 -25.07 11.58 -21.17
C CYS A 215 -25.62 12.34 -22.39
N SER A 216 -26.69 11.82 -22.98
CA SER A 216 -27.55 12.59 -23.89
C SER A 216 -28.67 13.21 -23.06
N SER A 217 -28.72 14.54 -22.97
CA SER A 217 -29.94 15.32 -23.30
C SER A 217 -29.86 16.77 -22.82
N ARG A 218 -29.85 17.70 -23.79
CA ARG A 218 -30.69 18.91 -23.88
C ARG A 218 -31.15 19.57 -22.57
N VAL A 219 -30.28 20.28 -21.86
CA VAL A 219 -30.70 21.38 -20.97
C VAL A 219 -29.60 22.44 -20.97
N CYS A 220 -29.60 23.34 -21.93
CA CYS A 220 -28.91 24.65 -21.84
C CYS A 220 -29.19 25.42 -23.14
N GLN A 221 -30.41 25.94 -23.28
CA GLN A 221 -30.68 26.88 -24.37
C GLN A 221 -31.45 28.14 -23.97
N TYR A 222 -31.89 28.34 -22.73
CA TYR A 222 -32.55 29.59 -22.35
C TYR A 222 -32.41 29.92 -20.85
N CYS A 223 -31.59 30.93 -20.51
CA CYS A 223 -31.91 31.89 -19.43
C CYS A 223 -30.92 33.10 -19.44
N PRO A 224 -31.39 34.36 -19.39
CA PRO A 224 -30.53 35.55 -19.45
C PRO A 224 -29.98 35.96 -18.07
N SER A 225 -28.78 36.54 -18.11
CA SER A 225 -27.71 36.50 -17.12
C SER A 225 -27.65 37.63 -16.09
N ARG A 226 -28.56 38.61 -16.07
CA ARG A 226 -28.34 39.84 -15.28
C ARG A 226 -28.80 39.79 -13.82
N GLN A 227 -29.90 39.11 -13.52
CA GLN A 227 -30.51 39.20 -12.18
C GLN A 227 -29.86 38.28 -11.13
N CYS A 228 -29.08 37.29 -11.56
CA CYS A 228 -28.38 36.35 -10.67
C CYS A 228 -27.06 36.93 -10.15
N ILE A 229 -26.42 37.81 -10.93
CA ILE A 229 -25.12 38.41 -10.62
C ILE A 229 -25.22 39.45 -9.49
N GLU A 230 -26.28 40.26 -9.47
CA GLU A 230 -26.51 41.28 -8.42
C GLU A 230 -26.72 40.67 -7.02
N ARG A 231 -27.41 39.53 -6.95
CA ARG A 231 -27.68 38.82 -5.68
C ARG A 231 -26.45 38.07 -5.16
N PHE A 232 -25.58 37.62 -6.06
CA PHE A 232 -24.33 36.94 -5.71
C PHE A 232 -23.27 37.93 -5.20
N ARG A 233 -23.19 39.12 -5.82
CA ARG A 233 -22.27 40.20 -5.45
C ARG A 233 -22.48 40.73 -4.03
N LYS A 234 -23.75 40.80 -3.57
CA LYS A 234 -24.11 41.29 -2.23
C LYS A 234 -23.80 40.30 -1.09
N ALA A 235 -23.63 39.01 -1.40
CA ALA A 235 -23.32 37.97 -0.42
C ALA A 235 -21.81 37.83 -0.12
N ILE A 236 -20.95 38.34 -1.01
CA ILE A 236 -19.49 38.10 -0.96
C ILE A 236 -18.73 39.23 -0.24
N MET A 237 -19.29 40.44 -0.16
CA MET A 237 -18.59 41.63 0.35
C MET A 237 -18.30 41.66 1.87
N THR A 238 -18.74 40.68 2.67
CA THR A 238 -18.70 40.80 4.14
C THR A 238 -17.56 40.05 4.86
N ASN A 239 -16.65 39.30 4.21
CA ASN A 239 -15.89 38.29 4.98
C ASN A 239 -14.45 37.90 4.53
N THR A 240 -13.50 38.85 4.53
CA THR A 240 -12.07 38.59 4.23
C THR A 240 -11.27 37.95 5.39
N ILE A 241 -11.69 38.16 6.65
CA ILE A 241 -11.11 37.47 7.83
C ILE A 241 -11.63 36.02 7.94
N VAL A 242 -12.87 35.80 7.52
CA VAL A 242 -13.49 34.47 7.46
C VAL A 242 -12.84 33.59 6.38
N LEU A 243 -12.38 34.14 5.24
CA LEU A 243 -11.75 33.33 4.19
C LEU A 243 -10.40 32.68 4.57
N LYS A 244 -9.55 33.37 5.36
CA LYS A 244 -8.30 32.79 5.90
C LYS A 244 -8.60 31.66 6.90
N ASN A 245 -9.60 31.86 7.75
CA ASN A 245 -10.08 30.83 8.68
C ASN A 245 -10.73 29.65 7.95
N VAL A 246 -11.45 29.89 6.85
CA VAL A 246 -12.06 28.85 6.00
C VAL A 246 -10.99 28.01 5.28
N LYS A 247 -9.92 28.62 4.76
CA LYS A 247 -8.82 27.88 4.11
C LYS A 247 -8.01 27.06 5.11
N SER A 248 -7.72 27.59 6.31
CA SER A 248 -7.06 26.83 7.39
C SER A 248 -7.91 25.66 7.89
N LYS A 249 -9.22 25.87 8.02
CA LYS A 249 -10.19 24.84 8.41
C LYS A 249 -10.28 23.74 7.35
N SER A 250 -10.27 24.11 6.06
CA SER A 250 -10.23 23.18 4.92
C SER A 250 -8.97 22.30 4.91
N ASP A 251 -7.78 22.86 5.16
CA ASP A 251 -6.52 22.11 5.13
C ASP A 251 -6.37 21.16 6.33
N HIS A 252 -6.82 21.59 7.52
CA HIS A 252 -6.93 20.70 8.68
C HIS A 252 -7.94 19.57 8.45
N ASP A 253 -9.16 19.90 8.02
CA ASP A 253 -10.22 18.92 7.74
C ASP A 253 -9.78 17.92 6.66
N TYR A 254 -8.96 18.36 5.69
CA TYR A 254 -8.35 17.51 4.68
C TYR A 254 -7.42 16.44 5.29
N SER A 255 -6.56 16.81 6.24
CA SER A 255 -5.59 15.90 6.87
C SER A 255 -6.23 14.73 7.63
N LEU A 256 -7.40 14.95 8.23
CA LEU A 256 -8.11 13.97 9.06
C LEU A 256 -9.34 13.34 8.38
N LYS A 257 -9.62 13.70 7.12
CA LYS A 257 -10.82 13.26 6.38
C LYS A 257 -11.04 11.75 6.41
N LEU A 258 -10.00 10.96 6.18
CA LEU A 258 -10.10 9.49 6.14
C LEU A 258 -10.29 8.90 7.54
N ASN A 259 -9.60 9.44 8.55
CA ASN A 259 -9.79 9.04 9.95
C ASN A 259 -11.24 9.25 10.41
N ARG A 260 -11.84 10.40 10.03
CA ARG A 260 -13.27 10.66 10.28
C ARG A 260 -14.17 9.62 9.59
N TRP A 261 -13.85 9.22 8.37
CA TRP A 261 -14.62 8.23 7.63
C TRP A 261 -14.59 6.84 8.30
N TYR A 262 -13.47 6.43 8.90
CA TYR A 262 -13.39 5.16 9.63
C TYR A 262 -14.05 5.21 11.01
N LEU A 263 -13.82 6.29 11.76
CA LEU A 263 -14.16 6.35 13.18
C LEU A 263 -15.57 6.89 13.47
N LYS A 264 -16.09 7.78 12.61
CA LYS A 264 -17.41 8.40 12.82
C LYS A 264 -18.57 7.40 12.68
N PRO A 265 -18.60 6.47 11.71
CA PRO A 265 -19.68 5.48 11.60
C PRO A 265 -19.78 4.54 12.79
N ILE A 266 -18.66 4.27 13.46
CA ILE A 266 -18.59 3.38 14.63
C ILE A 266 -18.65 4.15 15.96
N GLY A 267 -18.92 5.46 15.95
CA GLY A 267 -18.99 6.27 17.18
C GLY A 267 -17.65 6.45 17.92
N ALA A 268 -16.52 6.07 17.32
CA ALA A 268 -15.19 6.18 17.93
C ALA A 268 -14.47 7.52 17.62
N TRP A 269 -15.07 8.38 16.80
CA TRP A 269 -14.52 9.71 16.54
C TRP A 269 -14.70 10.61 17.77
N PRO A 270 -13.64 11.28 18.27
CA PRO A 270 -13.76 12.12 19.45
C PRO A 270 -14.69 13.31 19.21
N LEU A 271 -15.63 13.53 20.14
CA LEU A 271 -16.52 14.70 20.10
C LEU A 271 -15.78 15.97 20.52
N ALA A 272 -16.06 17.07 19.82
CA ALA A 272 -15.61 18.39 20.21
C ALA A 272 -16.21 18.79 21.57
N SER A 273 -15.48 19.59 22.35
CA SER A 273 -15.93 20.10 23.65
C SER A 273 -17.26 20.88 23.58
N THR A 274 -17.58 21.46 22.41
CA THR A 274 -18.79 22.24 22.11
C THR A 274 -19.95 21.42 21.50
N SER A 275 -19.84 20.09 21.45
CA SER A 275 -20.87 19.24 20.81
C SER A 275 -22.21 19.26 21.54
N SER A 276 -23.31 19.25 20.78
CA SER A 276 -24.67 19.31 21.32
C SER A 276 -25.06 18.06 22.13
N ALA A 277 -26.05 18.18 23.01
CA ALA A 277 -26.56 17.03 23.78
C ALA A 277 -27.08 15.91 22.87
N ALA A 278 -27.70 16.26 21.74
CA ALA A 278 -28.19 15.31 20.74
C ALA A 278 -27.05 14.49 20.10
N GLU A 279 -25.92 15.13 19.74
CA GLU A 279 -24.76 14.43 19.18
C GLU A 279 -24.14 13.45 20.18
N LYS A 280 -24.09 13.81 21.47
CA LYS A 280 -23.61 12.91 22.53
C LYS A 280 -24.50 11.67 22.67
N VAL A 281 -25.82 11.84 22.61
CA VAL A 281 -26.79 10.73 22.65
C VAL A 281 -26.63 9.83 21.42
N VAL A 282 -26.50 10.40 20.22
CA VAL A 282 -26.30 9.63 18.98
C VAL A 282 -25.02 8.79 19.05
N VAL A 283 -23.90 9.35 19.51
CA VAL A 283 -22.64 8.60 19.63
C VAL A 283 -22.75 7.51 20.71
N LEU A 284 -23.43 7.78 21.83
CA LEU A 284 -23.66 6.76 22.86
C LEU A 284 -24.48 5.58 22.31
N ILE A 285 -25.52 5.85 21.52
CA ILE A 285 -26.32 4.83 20.84
C ILE A 285 -25.46 4.05 19.85
N GLN A 286 -24.63 4.71 19.03
CA GLN A 286 -23.73 4.06 18.09
C GLN A 286 -22.74 3.12 18.81
N ILE A 287 -22.18 3.56 19.94
CA ILE A 287 -21.26 2.76 20.75
C ILE A 287 -21.97 1.52 21.28
N LEU A 288 -23.18 1.68 21.85
CA LEU A 288 -23.98 0.58 22.37
C LEU A 288 -24.30 -0.45 21.28
N VAL A 289 -24.76 0.02 20.11
CA VAL A 289 -25.07 -0.84 18.96
C VAL A 289 -23.83 -1.60 18.50
N CYS A 290 -22.67 -0.94 18.38
CA CYS A 290 -21.43 -1.60 17.99
C CYS A 290 -21.00 -2.69 18.99
N TRP A 291 -21.11 -2.42 20.29
CA TRP A 291 -20.83 -3.40 21.34
C TRP A 291 -21.77 -4.60 21.27
N VAL A 292 -23.07 -4.36 21.14
CA VAL A 292 -24.08 -5.44 21.02
C VAL A 292 -23.79 -6.30 19.80
N VAL A 293 -23.53 -5.71 18.64
CA VAL A 293 -23.24 -6.44 17.38
C VAL A 293 -21.99 -7.31 17.51
N VAL A 294 -20.91 -6.81 18.10
CA VAL A 294 -19.67 -7.59 18.26
C VAL A 294 -19.84 -8.70 19.30
N CYS A 295 -20.45 -8.41 20.45
CA CYS A 295 -20.71 -9.40 21.51
C CYS A 295 -21.66 -10.52 21.05
N PHE A 296 -22.67 -10.18 20.24
CA PHE A 296 -23.61 -11.15 19.66
C PHE A 296 -22.91 -12.21 18.79
N ILE A 297 -21.72 -11.91 18.25
CA ILE A 297 -20.92 -12.89 17.51
C ILE A 297 -19.87 -13.57 18.40
N VAL A 298 -19.16 -12.80 19.22
CA VAL A 298 -18.07 -13.32 20.05
C VAL A 298 -18.59 -14.34 21.08
N ILE A 299 -19.68 -14.03 21.79
CA ILE A 299 -20.19 -14.88 22.87
C ILE A 299 -20.64 -16.25 22.32
N PRO A 300 -21.52 -16.35 21.30
CA PRO A 300 -21.94 -17.65 20.78
C PRO A 300 -20.80 -18.43 20.11
N CYS A 301 -19.83 -17.75 19.48
CA CYS A 301 -18.68 -18.40 18.84
C CYS A 301 -17.67 -18.94 19.88
N THR A 302 -17.50 -18.25 21.00
CA THR A 302 -16.71 -18.76 22.13
C THR A 302 -17.38 -19.99 22.75
N LEU A 303 -18.69 -19.94 22.95
CA LEU A 303 -19.46 -21.09 23.44
C LEU A 303 -19.40 -22.28 22.46
N TYR A 304 -19.40 -22.03 21.15
CA TYR A 304 -19.21 -23.07 20.14
C TYR A 304 -17.86 -23.80 20.31
N LEU A 305 -16.77 -23.07 20.54
CA LEU A 305 -15.45 -23.69 20.74
C LEU A 305 -15.41 -24.58 21.98
N PHE A 306 -16.00 -24.13 23.09
CA PHE A 306 -15.97 -24.88 24.36
C PHE A 306 -16.97 -26.03 24.40
N PHE A 307 -18.22 -25.80 23.98
CA PHE A 307 -19.33 -26.70 24.28
C PHE A 307 -19.86 -27.49 23.08
N GLU A 308 -19.63 -27.05 21.83
CA GLU A 308 -20.09 -27.81 20.66
C GLU A 308 -19.27 -29.10 20.51
N LYS A 309 -19.95 -30.23 20.34
CA LYS A 309 -19.31 -31.55 20.14
C LYS A 309 -18.93 -31.76 18.68
N GLU A 310 -18.11 -30.84 18.16
CA GLU A 310 -17.58 -30.83 16.79
C GLU A 310 -16.13 -31.31 16.73
N SER A 311 -15.69 -31.75 15.55
CA SER A 311 -14.32 -32.20 15.35
C SER A 311 -13.30 -31.10 15.67
N ILE A 312 -12.11 -31.46 16.19
CA ILE A 312 -11.03 -30.48 16.46
C ILE A 312 -10.69 -29.68 15.20
N ARG A 313 -10.77 -30.30 14.02
CA ARG A 313 -10.54 -29.64 12.72
C ARG A 313 -11.57 -28.53 12.45
N SER A 314 -12.86 -28.78 12.72
CA SER A 314 -13.95 -27.79 12.60
C SER A 314 -13.71 -26.61 13.56
N LYS A 315 -13.34 -26.90 14.82
CA LYS A 315 -13.05 -25.90 15.85
C LYS A 315 -11.85 -25.02 15.50
N VAL A 316 -10.74 -25.61 15.03
CA VAL A 316 -9.54 -24.86 14.60
C VAL A 316 -9.87 -23.84 13.51
N GLY A 317 -10.80 -24.15 12.60
CA GLY A 317 -11.26 -23.21 11.58
C GLY A 317 -11.97 -21.95 12.11
N ALA A 318 -12.58 -22.05 13.30
CA ALA A 318 -13.29 -20.94 13.97
C ALA A 318 -12.39 -20.10 14.88
N VAL A 319 -11.24 -20.65 15.33
CA VAL A 319 -10.31 -19.97 16.24
C VAL A 319 -9.73 -18.69 15.64
N ALA A 320 -9.23 -18.74 14.39
CA ALA A 320 -8.59 -17.58 13.77
C ALA A 320 -9.57 -16.40 13.56
N PRO A 321 -10.79 -16.61 13.01
CA PRO A 321 -11.82 -15.57 12.97
C PRO A 321 -12.19 -15.01 14.33
N LEU A 322 -12.31 -15.87 15.36
CA LEU A 322 -12.66 -15.45 16.72
C LEU A 322 -11.55 -14.59 17.36
N LEU A 323 -10.29 -14.98 17.24
CA LEU A 323 -9.16 -14.18 17.70
C LEU A 323 -9.13 -12.81 17.03
N ASN A 324 -9.41 -12.74 15.73
CA ASN A 324 -9.55 -11.48 15.02
C ASN A 324 -10.68 -10.59 15.59
N ARG A 325 -11.82 -11.19 16.00
CA ARG A 325 -12.91 -10.46 16.66
C ARG A 325 -12.49 -9.91 18.02
N TYR A 326 -11.77 -10.70 18.83
CA TYR A 326 -11.24 -10.25 20.12
C TYR A 326 -10.22 -9.12 19.97
N MET A 327 -9.29 -9.21 19.00
CA MET A 327 -8.35 -8.12 18.71
C MET A 327 -9.06 -6.85 18.26
N GLY A 328 -10.10 -6.99 17.44
CA GLY A 328 -10.94 -5.87 17.00
C GLY A 328 -11.71 -5.19 18.13
N LEU A 329 -12.24 -5.99 19.07
CA LEU A 329 -12.93 -5.49 20.26
C LEU A 329 -11.96 -4.73 21.17
N MET A 330 -10.76 -5.28 21.40
CA MET A 330 -9.70 -4.62 22.16
C MET A 330 -9.29 -3.29 21.51
N SER A 331 -9.11 -3.29 20.18
CA SER A 331 -8.79 -2.09 19.41
C SER A 331 -9.88 -1.02 19.55
N TYR A 332 -11.14 -1.42 19.42
CA TYR A 332 -12.28 -0.52 19.57
C TYR A 332 -12.37 0.07 20.99
N TRP A 333 -12.17 -0.76 22.02
CA TRP A 333 -12.13 -0.31 23.40
C TRP A 333 -10.98 0.68 23.67
N MET A 334 -9.78 0.42 23.13
CA MET A 334 -8.63 1.33 23.23
C MET A 334 -8.92 2.71 22.63
N LEU A 335 -9.59 2.77 21.47
CA LEU A 335 -10.00 4.04 20.86
C LEU A 335 -10.96 4.84 21.75
N LEU A 336 -11.92 4.16 22.39
CA LEU A 336 -12.89 4.81 23.28
C LEU A 336 -12.23 5.30 24.56
N GLN A 337 -11.38 4.48 25.19
CA GLN A 337 -10.68 4.83 26.43
C GLN A 337 -9.74 6.03 26.24
N HIS A 338 -9.02 6.09 25.12
CA HIS A 338 -8.09 7.17 24.80
C HIS A 338 -8.70 8.29 23.94
N SER A 339 -10.02 8.33 23.80
CA SER A 339 -10.71 9.34 22.98
C SER A 339 -10.39 10.78 23.41
N GLY A 340 -10.21 11.03 24.71
CA GLY A 340 -9.75 12.32 25.24
C GLY A 340 -8.36 12.70 24.72
N ASN A 341 -7.37 11.82 24.86
CA ASN A 341 -6.01 12.06 24.39
C ASN A 341 -5.97 12.26 22.85
N ILE A 342 -6.76 11.48 22.10
CA ILE A 342 -6.85 11.62 20.63
C ILE A 342 -7.44 12.98 20.27
N ARG A 343 -8.46 13.45 20.99
CA ARG A 343 -9.00 14.80 20.82
C ARG A 343 -7.94 15.86 21.06
N ASP A 344 -7.22 15.76 22.17
CA ASP A 344 -6.18 16.73 22.50
C ASP A 344 -5.13 16.77 21.38
N CYS A 345 -4.69 15.63 20.84
CA CYS A 345 -3.80 15.59 19.68
C CYS A 345 -4.39 16.27 18.43
N ILE A 346 -5.68 16.06 18.15
CA ILE A 346 -6.37 16.70 17.00
C ILE A 346 -6.46 18.21 17.18
N GLU A 347 -6.75 18.68 18.40
CA GLU A 347 -6.77 20.11 18.73
C GLU A 347 -5.38 20.72 18.59
N HIS A 348 -4.31 20.03 19.00
CA HIS A 348 -2.94 20.48 18.76
C HIS A 348 -2.62 20.59 17.26
N ILE A 349 -3.01 19.60 16.46
CA ILE A 349 -2.85 19.66 15.00
C ILE A 349 -3.59 20.88 14.44
N GLU A 350 -4.82 21.15 14.90
CA GLU A 350 -5.58 22.32 14.46
C GLU A 350 -4.88 23.64 14.84
N MET A 351 -4.35 23.74 16.05
CA MET A 351 -3.56 24.90 16.50
C MET A 351 -2.30 25.10 15.65
N ASP A 352 -1.60 24.02 15.31
CA ASP A 352 -0.43 24.06 14.43
C ASP A 352 -0.78 24.60 13.05
N TRP A 353 -1.90 24.15 12.46
CA TRP A 353 -2.39 24.67 11.18
C TRP A 353 -2.76 26.15 11.24
N ARG A 354 -3.37 26.60 12.34
CA ARG A 354 -3.72 28.02 12.55
C ARG A 354 -2.48 28.91 12.73
N SER A 355 -1.42 28.38 13.34
CA SER A 355 -0.17 29.12 13.60
C SER A 355 0.76 29.19 12.37
N ALA A 356 0.59 28.32 11.37
CA ALA A 356 1.35 28.31 10.13
C ALA A 356 0.94 29.45 9.17
N GLN A 357 1.40 30.68 9.45
CA GLN A 357 1.11 31.87 8.64
C GLN A 357 2.02 32.04 7.42
N LYS A 358 3.26 31.53 7.47
CA LYS A 358 4.23 31.60 6.37
C LYS A 358 3.88 30.59 5.27
N ALA A 359 3.92 31.02 4.00
CA ALA A 359 3.55 30.17 2.87
C ALA A 359 4.45 28.92 2.75
N SER A 360 5.75 29.06 3.04
CA SER A 360 6.71 27.94 3.08
C SER A 360 6.35 26.88 4.12
N ASP A 361 5.97 27.31 5.32
CA ASP A 361 5.62 26.40 6.42
C ASP A 361 4.34 25.63 6.07
N ARG A 362 3.36 26.32 5.48
CA ARG A 362 2.10 25.71 5.05
C ARG A 362 2.30 24.71 3.92
N GLU A 363 3.20 24.99 2.98
CA GLU A 363 3.55 24.04 1.91
C GLU A 363 4.13 22.75 2.49
N VAL A 364 5.08 22.86 3.42
CA VAL A 364 5.67 21.71 4.11
C VAL A 364 4.61 20.91 4.89
N MET A 365 3.73 21.57 5.66
CA MET A 365 2.64 20.89 6.37
C MET A 365 1.69 20.17 5.40
N LEU A 366 1.34 20.79 4.26
CA LEU A 366 0.49 20.18 3.24
C LEU A 366 1.14 18.96 2.59
N GLN A 367 2.44 18.99 2.31
CA GLN A 367 3.17 17.83 1.79
C GLN A 367 3.12 16.65 2.77
N HIS A 368 3.34 16.91 4.06
CA HIS A 368 3.27 15.90 5.11
C HIS A 368 1.84 15.38 5.31
N ALA A 369 0.83 16.26 5.33
CA ALA A 369 -0.56 15.85 5.45
C ALA A 369 -1.04 14.99 4.27
N LYS A 370 -0.65 15.33 3.02
CA LYS A 370 -0.90 14.50 1.84
C LYS A 370 -0.27 13.10 1.98
N PHE A 371 0.93 13.03 2.54
CA PHE A 371 1.62 11.76 2.78
C PHE A 371 0.96 10.92 3.88
N GLY A 372 0.59 11.53 5.01
CA GLY A 372 -0.14 10.84 6.08
C GLY A 372 -1.50 10.32 5.60
N GLN A 373 -2.20 11.10 4.78
CA GLN A 373 -3.48 10.70 4.19
C GLN A 373 -3.32 9.56 3.17
N LEU A 374 -2.23 9.53 2.39
CA LEU A 374 -1.93 8.40 1.51
C LEU A 374 -1.76 7.10 2.30
N ILE A 375 -1.05 7.14 3.43
CA ILE A 375 -0.89 5.97 4.31
C ILE A 375 -2.23 5.53 4.88
N ALA A 376 -3.04 6.48 5.37
CA ALA A 376 -4.38 6.20 5.87
C ALA A 376 -5.28 5.57 4.80
N LEU A 377 -5.19 6.04 3.55
CA LEU A 377 -5.95 5.50 2.41
C LEU A 377 -5.55 4.06 2.10
N ILE A 378 -4.25 3.78 2.02
CA ILE A 378 -3.73 2.42 1.75
C ILE A 378 -4.17 1.47 2.87
N CYS A 379 -4.04 1.90 4.13
CA CYS A 379 -4.47 1.13 5.29
C CYS A 379 -5.96 0.76 5.21
N GLY A 380 -6.81 1.75 4.91
CA GLY A 380 -8.24 1.52 4.75
C GLY A 380 -8.59 0.63 3.56
N ILE A 381 -7.98 0.81 2.39
CA ILE A 381 -8.24 -0.03 1.21
C ILE A 381 -7.90 -1.50 1.51
N ILE A 382 -6.74 -1.76 2.14
CA ILE A 382 -6.31 -3.12 2.44
C ILE A 382 -7.24 -3.77 3.47
N MET A 383 -7.50 -3.09 4.60
CA MET A 383 -8.29 -3.65 5.70
C MET A 383 -9.77 -3.80 5.34
N GLN A 384 -10.34 -2.76 4.73
CA GLN A 384 -11.75 -2.76 4.35
C GLN A 384 -12.01 -3.62 3.12
N GLY A 385 -11.12 -3.57 2.12
CA GLY A 385 -11.20 -4.40 0.92
C GLY A 385 -11.06 -5.88 1.25
N GLY A 386 -10.09 -6.27 2.07
CA GLY A 386 -9.92 -7.66 2.52
C GLY A 386 -11.16 -8.19 3.25
N THR A 387 -11.73 -7.36 4.13
CA THR A 387 -12.96 -7.66 4.88
C THR A 387 -14.17 -7.87 3.96
N PHE A 388 -14.44 -6.95 3.04
CA PHE A 388 -15.57 -7.05 2.11
C PHE A 388 -15.42 -8.23 1.15
N LEU A 389 -14.22 -8.43 0.59
CA LEU A 389 -13.95 -9.55 -0.32
C LEU A 389 -14.13 -10.90 0.39
N TYR A 390 -13.65 -11.03 1.62
CA TYR A 390 -13.83 -12.24 2.43
C TYR A 390 -15.31 -12.50 2.76
N GLY A 391 -16.05 -11.45 3.15
CA GLY A 391 -17.49 -11.53 3.43
C GLY A 391 -18.31 -11.96 2.22
N ILE A 392 -18.09 -11.32 1.06
CA ILE A 392 -18.78 -11.65 -0.21
C ILE A 392 -18.43 -13.08 -0.65
N ALA A 393 -17.14 -13.47 -0.59
CA ALA A 393 -16.72 -14.81 -0.98
C ALA A 393 -17.32 -15.91 -0.08
N LYS A 394 -17.69 -15.58 1.16
CA LYS A 394 -18.34 -16.49 2.09
C LYS A 394 -19.85 -16.52 1.88
N ALA A 395 -20.48 -15.36 1.68
CA ALA A 395 -21.91 -15.24 1.36
C ALA A 395 -22.27 -15.92 0.03
N ALA A 396 -21.37 -15.86 -0.97
CA ALA A 396 -21.56 -16.51 -2.27
C ALA A 396 -21.41 -18.05 -2.22
N LYS A 397 -20.90 -18.61 -1.11
CA LYS A 397 -20.83 -20.07 -0.94
C LYS A 397 -22.11 -20.58 -0.31
N THR A 398 -22.57 -21.72 -0.78
CA THR A 398 -23.62 -22.52 -0.16
C THR A 398 -23.03 -23.87 0.24
N ALA A 399 -23.41 -24.35 1.42
CA ALA A 399 -23.06 -25.65 1.94
C ALA A 399 -24.34 -26.43 2.18
N THR A 400 -24.41 -27.66 1.70
CA THR A 400 -25.54 -28.58 1.93
C THR A 400 -25.20 -29.48 3.12
N ILE A 401 -26.03 -29.45 4.16
CA ILE A 401 -25.91 -30.34 5.30
C ILE A 401 -27.15 -31.25 5.33
N ILE A 402 -26.92 -32.55 5.47
CA ILE A 402 -27.99 -33.53 5.66
C ILE A 402 -28.25 -33.59 7.17
N VAL A 403 -29.43 -33.15 7.59
CA VAL A 403 -29.87 -33.23 8.99
C VAL A 403 -31.11 -34.11 9.03
N GLY A 404 -30.95 -35.37 9.42
CA GLY A 404 -32.01 -36.37 9.31
C GLY A 404 -32.23 -36.82 7.86
N ASN A 405 -33.49 -36.80 7.39
CA ASN A 405 -33.90 -37.24 6.04
C ASN A 405 -34.02 -36.08 5.03
N GLU A 406 -33.76 -34.84 5.44
CA GLU A 406 -33.85 -33.65 4.59
C GLU A 406 -32.48 -33.03 4.33
N THR A 407 -32.29 -32.52 3.10
CA THR A 407 -31.10 -31.80 2.67
C THR A 407 -31.33 -30.30 2.82
N ILE A 408 -30.63 -29.68 3.76
CA ILE A 408 -30.78 -28.25 4.04
C ILE A 408 -29.57 -27.50 3.46
N THR A 409 -29.85 -26.47 2.67
CA THR A 409 -28.85 -25.56 2.08
C THR A 409 -28.63 -24.38 3.02
N MET A 410 -27.38 -24.12 3.40
CA MET A 410 -27.03 -23.02 4.32
C MET A 410 -25.82 -22.23 3.82
N HIS A 411 -25.74 -20.93 4.15
CA HIS A 411 -24.50 -20.18 3.93
C HIS A 411 -23.51 -20.49 5.05
N PRO A 412 -22.25 -20.84 4.73
CA PRO A 412 -21.28 -21.20 5.73
C PRO A 412 -20.84 -19.93 6.48
N MET A 413 -20.70 -20.02 7.80
CA MET A 413 -20.32 -18.87 8.63
C MET A 413 -18.82 -18.74 8.82
N THR A 414 -18.38 -17.52 9.17
CA THR A 414 -16.97 -17.24 9.51
C THR A 414 -16.69 -17.52 10.98
N CYS A 415 -17.63 -17.15 11.84
CA CYS A 415 -17.67 -17.49 13.26
C CYS A 415 -18.94 -18.33 13.51
N PRO A 416 -18.87 -19.67 13.55
CA PRO A 416 -20.05 -20.49 13.84
C PRO A 416 -20.59 -20.19 15.24
N ALA A 417 -21.91 -20.13 15.40
CA ALA A 417 -22.57 -19.93 16.68
C ALA A 417 -22.87 -21.28 17.35
N TYR A 418 -22.87 -21.30 18.68
CA TYR A 418 -23.28 -22.48 19.45
C TYR A 418 -24.73 -22.84 19.12
N SER A 419 -24.93 -24.06 18.63
CA SER A 419 -26.19 -24.49 18.00
C SER A 419 -27.40 -24.42 18.92
N LYS A 420 -27.19 -24.54 20.25
CA LYS A 420 -28.26 -24.46 21.25
C LYS A 420 -28.73 -23.03 21.57
N ILE A 421 -27.96 -22.01 21.19
CA ILE A 421 -28.34 -20.59 21.40
C ILE A 421 -28.83 -20.00 20.08
N ILE A 422 -28.10 -20.26 19.00
CA ILE A 422 -28.46 -19.77 17.66
C ILE A 422 -28.29 -20.93 16.68
N ASP A 423 -29.41 -21.49 16.23
CA ASP A 423 -29.37 -22.52 15.19
C ASP A 423 -29.26 -21.87 13.81
N THR A 424 -28.03 -21.85 13.31
CA THR A 424 -27.67 -21.19 12.05
C THR A 424 -27.83 -22.09 10.83
N ARG A 425 -28.36 -23.31 11.01
CA ARG A 425 -28.57 -24.28 9.93
C ARG A 425 -29.82 -23.94 9.11
N PHE A 426 -30.80 -23.26 9.70
CA PHE A 426 -32.07 -22.96 9.08
C PHE A 426 -32.15 -21.51 8.58
N SER A 427 -32.79 -21.32 7.43
CA SER A 427 -33.21 -20.00 6.94
C SER A 427 -34.50 -19.57 7.67
N PRO A 428 -34.69 -18.29 8.05
CA PRO A 428 -33.91 -17.09 7.70
C PRO A 428 -32.80 -16.72 8.69
N VAL A 429 -32.60 -17.52 9.76
CA VAL A 429 -31.64 -17.21 10.84
C VAL A 429 -30.21 -17.17 10.29
N ASN A 430 -29.88 -18.04 9.35
CA ASN A 430 -28.58 -18.08 8.69
C ASN A 430 -28.22 -16.73 8.04
N GLU A 431 -29.12 -16.18 7.22
CA GLU A 431 -28.94 -14.95 6.47
C GLU A 431 -28.82 -13.74 7.40
N ILE A 432 -29.65 -13.70 8.45
CA ILE A 432 -29.61 -12.63 9.46
C ILE A 432 -28.25 -12.62 10.18
N VAL A 433 -27.80 -13.78 10.66
CA VAL A 433 -26.52 -13.89 11.38
C VAL A 433 -25.34 -13.60 10.44
N LEU A 434 -25.43 -13.96 9.17
CA LEU A 434 -24.42 -13.62 8.16
C LEU A 434 -24.29 -12.09 7.97
N ILE A 435 -25.41 -11.38 7.88
CA ILE A 435 -25.42 -9.90 7.81
C ILE A 435 -24.79 -9.30 9.08
N ILE A 436 -25.15 -9.82 10.25
CA ILE A 436 -24.58 -9.37 11.53
C ILE A 436 -23.07 -9.65 11.59
N GLN A 437 -22.58 -10.78 11.04
CA GLN A 437 -21.14 -11.06 10.94
C GLN A 437 -20.42 -10.10 10.01
N ILE A 438 -21.02 -9.72 8.87
CA ILE A 438 -20.45 -8.73 7.96
C ILE A 438 -20.35 -7.38 8.66
N LEU A 439 -21.40 -6.95 9.37
CA LEU A 439 -21.42 -5.71 10.14
C LEU A 439 -20.38 -5.73 11.28
N SER A 440 -20.28 -6.83 12.02
CA SER A 440 -19.24 -7.04 13.04
C SER A 440 -17.82 -6.95 12.44
N THR A 441 -17.62 -7.49 11.23
CA THR A 441 -16.33 -7.36 10.52
C THR A 441 -16.04 -5.94 10.10
N PHE A 442 -17.05 -5.21 9.63
CA PHE A 442 -16.93 -3.81 9.30
C PHE A 442 -16.50 -2.97 10.52
N ILE A 443 -17.11 -3.19 11.68
CA ILE A 443 -16.78 -2.49 12.94
C ILE A 443 -15.34 -2.78 13.35
N VAL A 444 -14.94 -4.05 13.38
CA VAL A 444 -13.58 -4.48 13.74
C VAL A 444 -12.54 -3.93 12.75
N SER A 445 -12.81 -4.00 11.45
CA SER A 445 -11.92 -3.48 10.41
C SER A 445 -11.75 -1.96 10.54
N SER A 446 -12.85 -1.24 10.77
CA SER A 446 -12.86 0.22 10.92
C SER A 446 -12.14 0.68 12.18
N SER A 447 -12.25 -0.05 13.30
CA SER A 447 -11.51 0.27 14.53
C SER A 447 -10.01 0.10 14.35
N THR A 448 -9.55 -1.03 13.78
CA THR A 448 -8.12 -1.26 13.54
C THR A 448 -7.56 -0.28 12.49
N ALA A 449 -8.29 -0.05 11.39
CA ALA A 449 -7.91 0.94 10.38
C ALA A 449 -7.81 2.36 10.98
N GLY A 450 -8.75 2.72 11.87
CA GLY A 450 -8.76 3.98 12.59
C GLY A 450 -7.53 4.19 13.47
N ILE A 451 -7.11 3.20 14.25
CA ILE A 451 -5.88 3.29 15.07
C ILE A 451 -4.64 3.48 14.19
N CYS A 452 -4.47 2.61 13.21
CA CYS A 452 -3.28 2.63 12.36
C CYS A 452 -3.19 3.92 11.54
N SER A 453 -4.31 4.43 11.04
CA SER A 453 -4.37 5.69 10.30
C SER A 453 -4.13 6.91 11.18
N LEU A 454 -4.69 6.97 12.39
CA LEU A 454 -4.42 8.05 13.35
C LEU A 454 -2.94 8.08 13.75
N ALA A 455 -2.37 6.92 14.09
CA ALA A 455 -0.95 6.80 14.44
C ALA A 455 -0.04 7.29 13.30
N ALA A 456 -0.36 6.92 12.06
CA ALA A 456 0.36 7.39 10.88
C ALA A 456 0.23 8.91 10.70
N VAL A 457 -0.98 9.46 10.77
CA VAL A 457 -1.20 10.91 10.60
C VAL A 457 -0.49 11.70 11.69
N PHE A 458 -0.56 11.29 12.95
CA PHE A 458 0.11 11.96 14.06
C PHE A 458 1.64 11.92 13.92
N ALA A 459 2.20 10.75 13.58
CA ALA A 459 3.65 10.62 13.39
C ALA A 459 4.15 11.48 12.22
N ILE A 460 3.40 11.52 11.11
CA ILE A 460 3.77 12.31 9.93
C ILE A 460 3.57 13.81 10.16
N HIS A 461 2.54 14.21 10.91
CA HIS A 461 2.32 15.61 11.31
C HIS A 461 3.45 16.10 12.22
N ALA A 462 3.80 15.33 13.26
CA ALA A 462 4.92 15.63 14.14
C ALA A 462 6.25 15.73 13.35
N SER A 463 6.44 14.85 12.36
CA SER A 463 7.61 14.93 11.46
C SER A 463 7.61 16.21 10.62
N GLY A 464 6.44 16.70 10.20
CA GLY A 464 6.29 17.97 9.50
C GLY A 464 6.61 19.18 10.40
N GLN A 465 6.16 19.14 11.65
CA GLN A 465 6.47 20.18 12.64
C GLN A 465 7.96 20.25 12.97
N LEU A 466 8.63 19.10 13.14
CA LEU A 466 10.08 19.05 13.31
C LEU A 466 10.84 19.65 12.12
N ASN A 467 10.36 19.39 10.90
CA ASN A 467 10.96 19.99 9.71
C ASN A 467 10.80 21.52 9.67
N ILE A 468 9.65 22.05 10.09
CA ILE A 468 9.42 23.50 10.17
C ILE A 468 10.26 24.14 11.26
N LEU A 469 10.35 23.49 12.43
CA LEU A 469 11.21 23.94 13.52
C LEU A 469 12.67 24.03 13.07
N TYR A 470 13.16 23.03 12.35
CA TYR A 470 14.50 23.06 11.76
C TYR A 470 14.71 24.28 10.85
N MET A 471 13.82 24.47 9.86
CA MET A 471 13.93 25.60 8.93
C MET A 471 13.93 26.96 9.63
N ARG A 472 13.11 27.12 10.67
CA ARG A 472 13.03 28.36 11.45
C ARG A 472 14.29 28.62 12.28
N LEU A 473 14.87 27.59 12.90
CA LEU A 473 16.11 27.71 13.67
C LEU A 473 17.31 28.03 12.76
N ASP A 474 17.35 27.42 11.58
CA ASP A 474 18.37 27.72 10.56
C ASP A 474 18.25 29.16 10.02
N GLU A 475 17.02 29.66 9.82
CA GLU A 475 16.78 31.07 9.45
C GLU A 475 17.23 32.04 10.57
N LEU A 476 17.01 31.69 11.84
CA LEU A 476 17.43 32.50 12.99
C LEU A 476 18.96 32.57 13.14
N THR A 477 19.65 31.43 12.99
CA THR A 477 21.12 31.36 13.07
C THR A 477 21.80 32.13 11.93
N LYS A 478 21.23 32.12 10.73
CA LYS A 478 21.75 32.94 9.59
C LYS A 478 21.60 34.44 9.79
N ASN A 479 20.61 34.87 10.59
CA ASN A 479 20.26 36.28 10.75
C ASN A 479 20.84 36.94 12.02
N ARG A 480 21.39 36.19 12.98
CA ARG A 480 22.01 36.74 14.21
C ARG A 480 23.53 36.81 14.13
N LYS A 481 24.10 37.93 14.60
CA LYS A 481 25.53 38.06 14.89
C LYS A 481 25.85 37.52 16.29
N GLU A 482 26.59 36.41 16.31
CA GLU A 482 27.53 35.87 17.31
C GLU A 482 27.10 35.60 18.79
N GLU A 483 26.10 36.22 19.40
CA GLU A 483 25.95 36.11 20.87
C GLU A 483 25.08 34.94 21.41
N ASN A 484 24.19 34.32 20.62
CA ASN A 484 23.28 33.24 21.10
C ASN A 484 23.42 31.88 20.36
N HIS A 485 24.56 31.65 19.71
CA HIS A 485 24.74 30.52 18.79
C HIS A 485 24.63 29.13 19.43
N VAL A 486 25.03 28.96 20.70
CA VAL A 486 25.19 27.61 21.29
C VAL A 486 23.86 26.90 21.51
N ALA A 487 22.81 27.61 21.94
CA ALA A 487 21.50 27.01 22.20
C ALA A 487 20.73 26.72 20.91
N GLU A 488 20.70 27.67 19.97
CA GLU A 488 20.06 27.49 18.66
C GLU A 488 20.77 26.38 17.85
N GLN A 489 22.11 26.33 17.86
CA GLN A 489 22.88 25.27 17.21
C GLN A 489 22.61 23.88 17.82
N ARG A 490 22.53 23.79 19.15
CA ARG A 490 22.18 22.52 19.82
C ARG A 490 20.79 22.01 19.44
N ILE A 491 19.82 22.89 19.26
CA ILE A 491 18.47 22.49 18.84
C ILE A 491 18.46 22.08 17.36
N ILE A 492 19.20 22.78 16.49
CA ILE A 492 19.40 22.36 15.09
C ILE A 492 20.03 20.96 15.03
N ASP A 493 21.10 20.73 15.79
CA ASP A 493 21.78 19.43 15.86
C ASP A 493 20.81 18.31 16.33
N ILE A 494 19.98 18.59 17.35
CA ILE A 494 18.97 17.66 17.86
C ILE A 494 17.91 17.35 16.79
N VAL A 495 17.36 18.38 16.13
CA VAL A 495 16.30 18.21 15.13
C VAL A 495 16.83 17.53 13.86
N GLU A 496 18.04 17.88 13.43
CA GLU A 496 18.73 17.23 12.31
C GLU A 496 18.99 15.76 12.62
N HIS A 497 19.49 15.46 13.83
CA HIS A 497 19.69 14.09 14.30
C HIS A 497 18.38 13.29 14.30
N HIS A 498 17.26 13.88 14.75
CA HIS A 498 15.95 13.25 14.72
C HIS A 498 15.45 12.96 13.30
N LEU A 499 15.61 13.90 12.36
CA LEU A 499 15.20 13.71 10.96
C LEU A 499 16.09 12.67 10.24
N ARG A 500 17.37 12.60 10.61
CA ARG A 500 18.32 11.60 10.12
C ARG A 500 17.95 10.19 10.58
N ILE A 501 17.64 10.02 11.88
CA ILE A 501 17.15 8.76 12.45
C ILE A 501 15.85 8.31 11.77
N LEU A 502 14.96 9.25 11.43
CA LEU A 502 13.67 8.95 10.81
C LEU A 502 13.80 8.34 9.40
N SER A 503 14.84 8.71 8.63
CA SER A 503 15.09 8.20 7.28
C SER A 503 15.60 6.75 7.27
N LEU A 504 16.44 6.39 8.24
CA LEU A 504 17.04 5.06 8.41
C LEU A 504 16.24 4.15 9.35
N GLN A 505 15.11 4.61 9.87
CA GLN A 505 14.36 3.92 10.91
C GLN A 505 13.94 2.49 10.50
N LEU A 506 13.50 2.32 9.25
CA LEU A 506 13.02 1.04 8.74
C LEU A 506 14.16 0.01 8.61
N SER A 507 15.27 0.41 7.98
CA SER A 507 16.45 -0.47 7.83
C SER A 507 17.07 -0.78 9.18
N ARG A 508 17.14 0.21 10.09
CA ARG A 508 17.60 0.02 11.47
C ARG A 508 16.75 -1.00 12.23
N TRP A 509 15.43 -0.93 12.13
CA TRP A 509 14.54 -1.85 12.85
C TRP A 509 14.74 -3.31 12.41
N PHE A 510 14.79 -3.57 11.09
CA PHE A 510 15.05 -4.92 10.57
C PHE A 510 16.47 -5.42 10.84
N LEU A 511 17.49 -4.56 10.75
CA LEU A 511 18.87 -4.93 11.02
C LEU A 511 19.10 -5.26 12.51
N ILE A 512 18.45 -4.53 13.42
CA ILE A 512 18.47 -4.85 14.86
C ILE A 512 17.74 -6.16 15.12
N SER A 513 16.59 -6.41 14.50
CA SER A 513 15.82 -7.64 14.74
C SER A 513 16.55 -8.91 14.31
N ILE A 514 17.39 -8.82 13.27
CA ILE A 514 18.24 -9.94 12.82
C ILE A 514 19.64 -9.94 13.46
N GLY A 515 20.01 -8.93 14.24
CA GLY A 515 21.33 -8.82 14.88
C GLY A 515 22.47 -8.39 13.94
N ALA A 516 22.15 -7.84 12.75
CA ALA A 516 23.11 -7.41 11.74
C ALA A 516 23.34 -5.89 11.70
N TRP A 517 22.86 -5.13 12.68
CA TRP A 517 23.12 -3.69 12.74
C TRP A 517 24.62 -3.41 12.94
N PRO A 518 25.23 -2.47 12.19
CA PRO A 518 26.65 -2.18 12.32
C PRO A 518 27.01 -1.73 13.73
N GLN A 519 27.94 -2.45 14.37
CA GLN A 519 28.41 -2.10 15.70
C GLN A 519 29.46 -0.99 15.64
N THR A 520 29.30 0.02 16.48
CA THR A 520 30.25 1.12 16.66
C THR A 520 30.84 1.10 18.06
N ARG A 521 31.87 1.93 18.30
CA ARG A 521 32.46 2.11 19.64
C ARG A 521 31.43 2.67 20.65
N THR A 522 30.38 3.33 20.16
CA THR A 522 29.28 3.95 20.93
C THR A 522 27.99 3.11 20.99
N SER A 523 27.95 1.92 20.37
CA SER A 523 26.78 1.03 20.46
C SER A 523 26.48 0.62 21.90
N SER A 524 25.20 0.54 22.22
CA SER A 524 24.76 0.11 23.55
C SER A 524 25.20 -1.33 23.83
N ILE A 525 25.39 -1.68 25.11
CA ILE A 525 25.72 -3.05 25.55
C ILE A 525 24.65 -4.04 25.04
N ILE A 526 23.39 -3.62 25.02
CA ILE A 526 22.24 -4.42 24.55
C ILE A 526 22.37 -4.74 23.06
N GLU A 527 22.75 -3.78 22.20
CA GLU A 527 22.93 -4.02 20.76
C GLU A 527 24.08 -4.98 20.46
N ARG A 528 25.18 -4.91 21.23
CA ARG A 528 26.31 -5.84 21.09
C ARG A 528 25.95 -7.26 21.54
N LEU A 529 25.32 -7.40 22.71
CA LEU A 529 24.88 -8.70 23.21
C LEU A 529 23.83 -9.33 22.29
N SER A 530 22.90 -8.54 21.76
CA SER A 530 21.90 -8.97 20.78
C SER A 530 22.56 -9.62 19.55
N SER A 531 23.52 -8.94 18.93
CA SER A 531 24.24 -9.49 17.76
C SER A 531 25.04 -10.76 18.08
N ILE A 532 25.76 -10.78 19.21
CA ILE A 532 26.56 -11.95 19.65
C ILE A 532 25.68 -13.19 19.86
N ILE A 533 24.44 -13.01 20.36
CA ILE A 533 23.51 -14.12 20.60
C ILE A 533 22.74 -14.50 19.33
N LEU A 534 22.22 -13.52 18.60
CA LEU A 534 21.35 -13.74 17.45
C LEU A 534 22.10 -14.37 16.27
N VAL A 535 23.32 -13.92 15.96
CA VAL A 535 24.08 -14.42 14.80
C VAL A 535 24.31 -15.95 14.84
N PRO A 536 24.89 -16.54 15.91
CA PRO A 536 25.09 -17.99 15.97
C PRO A 536 23.77 -18.76 16.05
N MET A 537 22.76 -18.22 16.74
CA MET A 537 21.43 -18.82 16.80
C MET A 537 20.79 -18.94 15.41
N TRP A 538 20.90 -17.89 14.59
CA TRP A 538 20.36 -17.87 13.23
C TRP A 538 21.15 -18.77 12.27
N LEU A 539 22.48 -18.83 12.40
CA LEU A 539 23.30 -19.74 11.60
C LEU A 539 22.95 -21.21 11.89
N PHE A 540 22.77 -21.54 13.18
CA PHE A 540 22.33 -22.87 13.60
C PHE A 540 20.94 -23.22 13.02
N MET A 541 19.97 -22.30 13.12
CA MET A 541 18.62 -22.50 12.57
C MET A 541 18.64 -22.75 11.05
N VAL A 542 19.44 -22.01 10.29
CA VAL A 542 19.57 -22.21 8.85
C VAL A 542 20.22 -23.56 8.54
N ALA A 543 21.27 -23.96 9.27
CA ALA A 543 21.96 -25.22 9.07
C ALA A 543 21.04 -26.43 9.34
N VAL A 544 20.27 -26.40 10.44
CA VAL A 544 19.29 -27.43 10.82
C VAL A 544 18.18 -27.60 9.78
N ILE A 545 17.95 -26.63 8.90
CA ILE A 545 16.92 -26.73 7.85
C ILE A 545 17.54 -27.08 6.49
N THR A 546 18.67 -26.47 6.15
CA THR A 546 19.29 -26.58 4.83
C THR A 546 20.00 -27.92 4.66
N ILE A 547 20.75 -28.38 5.68
CA ILE A 547 21.50 -29.64 5.62
C ILE A 547 20.56 -30.85 5.48
N PRO A 548 19.50 -31.02 6.29
CA PRO A 548 18.62 -32.17 6.13
C PRO A 548 17.80 -32.10 4.85
N CYS A 549 17.49 -30.89 4.35
CA CYS A 549 16.78 -30.71 3.08
C CYS A 549 17.65 -31.12 1.88
N LEU A 550 18.94 -30.73 1.87
CA LEU A 550 19.89 -31.18 0.86
C LEU A 550 20.02 -32.71 0.89
N LEU A 551 20.23 -33.29 2.08
CA LEU A 551 20.32 -34.74 2.22
C LEU A 551 19.05 -35.46 1.75
N TYR A 552 17.86 -34.89 2.01
CA TYR A 552 16.60 -35.43 1.51
C TYR A 552 16.54 -35.44 -0.03
N VAL A 553 16.92 -34.33 -0.68
CA VAL A 553 16.91 -34.22 -2.15
C VAL A 553 17.89 -35.20 -2.80
N PHE A 554 19.07 -35.39 -2.21
CA PHE A 554 20.09 -36.29 -2.76
C PHE A 554 19.78 -37.77 -2.48
N PHE A 555 19.42 -38.13 -1.25
CA PHE A 555 19.38 -39.53 -0.82
C PHE A 555 17.97 -40.14 -0.72
N GLU A 556 16.92 -39.33 -0.57
CA GLU A 556 15.58 -39.84 -0.24
C GLU A 556 14.53 -39.57 -1.33
N ALA A 557 14.66 -38.46 -2.05
CA ALA A 557 13.76 -38.12 -3.15
C ALA A 557 14.06 -39.01 -4.37
N LYS A 558 13.11 -39.91 -4.71
CA LYS A 558 13.28 -40.87 -5.81
C LYS A 558 12.80 -40.36 -7.17
N GLY A 559 11.90 -39.38 -7.21
CA GLY A 559 11.35 -38.81 -8.45
C GLY A 559 11.82 -37.39 -8.74
N ILE A 560 11.93 -37.01 -10.02
CA ILE A 560 12.33 -35.66 -10.47
C ILE A 560 11.40 -34.59 -9.87
N GLN A 561 10.08 -34.81 -9.91
CA GLN A 561 9.10 -33.90 -9.32
C GLN A 561 9.27 -33.75 -7.79
N THR A 562 9.57 -34.84 -7.09
CA THR A 562 9.83 -34.82 -5.63
C THR A 562 11.16 -34.18 -5.27
N LYS A 563 12.16 -34.21 -6.17
CA LYS A 563 13.43 -33.48 -6.05
C LYS A 563 13.27 -31.99 -6.33
N LEU A 564 12.48 -31.61 -7.34
CA LEU A 564 12.26 -30.21 -7.75
C LEU A 564 11.40 -29.43 -6.75
N ARG A 565 10.40 -30.06 -6.15
CA ARG A 565 9.47 -29.39 -5.22
C ARG A 565 10.15 -28.65 -4.05
N PRO A 566 11.15 -29.21 -3.32
CA PRO A 566 11.85 -28.51 -2.26
C PRO A 566 12.96 -27.56 -2.74
N LEU A 567 13.38 -27.61 -4.02
CA LEU A 567 14.48 -26.79 -4.53
C LEU A 567 14.17 -25.29 -4.49
N GLY A 568 12.95 -24.88 -4.84
CA GLY A 568 12.56 -23.46 -4.78
C GLY A 568 12.73 -22.84 -3.38
N PRO A 569 12.10 -23.42 -2.33
CA PRO A 569 12.30 -22.98 -0.95
C PRO A 569 13.75 -23.08 -0.47
N LEU A 570 14.50 -24.10 -0.93
CA LEU A 570 15.90 -24.28 -0.59
C LEU A 570 16.79 -23.18 -1.18
N PHE A 571 16.64 -22.87 -2.47
CA PHE A 571 17.36 -21.77 -3.13
C PHE A 571 17.04 -20.42 -2.49
N HIS A 572 15.78 -20.16 -2.16
CA HIS A 572 15.39 -18.94 -1.45
C HIS A 572 16.13 -18.79 -0.11
N ARG A 573 16.24 -19.88 0.66
CA ARG A 573 16.97 -19.89 1.95
C ARG A 573 18.47 -19.71 1.78
N ILE A 574 19.07 -20.35 0.77
CA ILE A 574 20.49 -20.15 0.45
C ILE A 574 20.75 -18.68 0.08
N MET A 575 19.93 -18.11 -0.80
CA MET A 575 20.03 -16.72 -1.21
C MET A 575 19.93 -15.75 -0.02
N GLY A 576 18.92 -15.90 0.84
CA GLY A 576 18.81 -14.99 1.99
C GLY A 576 19.87 -15.21 3.08
N THR A 577 20.50 -16.39 3.13
CA THR A 577 21.68 -16.65 3.97
C THR A 577 22.91 -15.93 3.41
N LEU A 578 23.12 -15.96 2.09
CA LEU A 578 24.16 -15.16 1.43
C LEU A 578 23.93 -13.67 1.68
N ASN A 579 22.70 -13.19 1.52
CA ASN A 579 22.33 -11.80 1.82
C ASN A 579 22.64 -11.44 3.29
N TYR A 580 22.29 -12.32 4.22
CA TYR A 580 22.58 -12.12 5.64
C TYR A 580 24.09 -12.08 5.92
N TRP A 581 24.86 -12.97 5.30
CA TRP A 581 26.32 -12.99 5.40
C TRP A 581 26.97 -11.72 4.82
N ILE A 582 26.45 -11.21 3.69
CA ILE A 582 26.89 -9.96 3.09
C ILE A 582 26.67 -8.80 4.06
N LEU A 583 25.49 -8.69 4.69
CA LEU A 583 25.21 -7.64 5.68
C LEU A 583 26.18 -7.67 6.86
N LEU A 584 26.51 -8.87 7.36
CA LEU A 584 27.45 -9.04 8.48
C LEU A 584 28.88 -8.67 8.08
N THR A 585 29.37 -9.17 6.95
CA THR A 585 30.75 -8.95 6.49
C THR A 585 30.99 -7.53 5.99
N ARG A 586 29.99 -6.91 5.35
CA ARG A 586 30.04 -5.52 4.87
C ARG A 586 29.57 -4.51 5.90
N GLY A 587 29.32 -4.91 7.15
CA GLY A 587 28.84 -4.00 8.21
C GLY A 587 29.71 -2.76 8.41
N LYS A 588 31.04 -2.89 8.28
CA LYS A 588 31.97 -1.74 8.34
C LYS A 588 31.76 -0.76 7.17
N ALA A 589 31.66 -1.27 5.95
CA ALA A 589 31.41 -0.46 4.76
C ALA A 589 30.03 0.23 4.81
N ILE A 590 29.00 -0.47 5.28
CA ILE A 590 27.67 0.10 5.51
C ILE A 590 27.75 1.24 6.55
N HIS A 591 28.50 1.04 7.63
CA HIS A 591 28.71 2.08 8.63
C HIS A 591 29.43 3.30 8.06
N GLU A 592 30.49 3.10 7.28
CA GLU A 592 31.21 4.19 6.60
C GLU A 592 30.29 4.95 5.62
N CYS A 593 29.44 4.25 4.87
CA CYS A 593 28.46 4.89 3.98
C CYS A 593 27.44 5.73 4.76
N ILE A 594 26.94 5.20 5.89
CA ILE A 594 26.02 5.94 6.77
C ILE A 594 26.71 7.15 7.39
N LYS A 595 27.98 7.02 7.79
CA LYS A 595 28.78 8.11 8.33
C LYS A 595 29.06 9.18 7.26
N HIS A 596 29.32 8.77 6.02
CA HIS A 596 29.51 9.71 4.91
C HIS A 596 28.22 10.47 4.59
N MET A 597 27.09 9.76 4.54
CA MET A 597 25.77 10.39 4.49
C MET A 597 25.62 11.41 5.63
N GLU A 598 25.95 11.02 6.86
CA GLU A 598 25.88 11.89 8.04
C GLU A 598 26.69 13.18 7.86
N GLU A 599 27.91 13.07 7.34
CA GLU A 599 28.79 14.18 7.03
C GLU A 599 28.21 15.06 5.90
N ASP A 600 27.60 14.48 4.87
CA ASP A 600 26.94 15.23 3.80
C ASP A 600 25.74 16.02 4.29
N TRP A 601 24.92 15.44 5.18
CA TRP A 601 23.82 16.15 5.83
C TRP A 601 24.34 17.37 6.60
N ARG A 602 25.42 17.21 7.37
CA ARG A 602 26.03 18.32 8.15
C ARG A 602 26.60 19.45 7.29
N VAL A 603 27.07 19.15 6.08
CA VAL A 603 27.68 20.14 5.17
C VAL A 603 26.61 20.92 4.38
N THR A 604 25.34 20.52 4.47
CA THR A 604 24.25 21.13 3.73
C THR A 604 23.76 22.40 4.42
N GLU A 605 24.47 23.51 4.24
CA GLU A 605 24.19 24.80 4.90
C GLU A 605 23.05 25.63 4.24
N ASN A 606 22.57 25.26 3.05
CA ASN A 606 21.57 26.04 2.31
C ASN A 606 20.18 25.37 2.32
N ILE A 607 19.12 26.14 2.59
CA ILE A 607 17.72 25.67 2.67
C ILE A 607 17.29 24.97 1.39
N GLN A 608 17.66 25.52 0.22
CA GLN A 608 17.30 24.93 -1.07
C GLN A 608 17.92 23.54 -1.27
N ASN A 609 19.14 23.35 -0.77
CA ASN A 609 19.86 22.08 -0.84
C ASN A 609 19.28 21.05 0.14
N TYR A 610 18.92 21.51 1.33
CA TYR A 610 18.29 20.71 2.36
C TYR A 610 16.91 20.20 1.93
N GLU A 611 16.09 21.05 1.31
CA GLU A 611 14.78 20.66 0.75
C GLU A 611 14.92 19.56 -0.31
N ILE A 612 15.93 19.67 -1.19
CA ILE A 612 16.24 18.64 -2.18
C ILE A 612 16.60 17.32 -1.48
N MET A 613 17.51 17.35 -0.50
CA MET A 613 17.92 16.14 0.21
C MET A 613 16.77 15.49 1.00
N ILE A 614 15.93 16.27 1.68
CA ILE A 614 14.77 15.75 2.40
C ILE A 614 13.75 15.11 1.46
N LYS A 615 13.52 15.72 0.30
CA LYS A 615 12.60 15.17 -0.71
C LYS A 615 13.05 13.77 -1.13
N HIS A 616 14.34 13.60 -1.39
CA HIS A 616 14.91 12.31 -1.78
C HIS A 616 14.93 11.30 -0.62
N ALA A 617 15.19 11.73 0.62
CA ALA A 617 15.11 10.88 1.81
C ALA A 617 13.68 10.41 2.13
N LYS A 618 12.66 11.26 1.90
CA LYS A 618 11.25 10.87 2.02
C LYS A 618 10.88 9.81 0.99
N MET A 619 11.33 9.99 -0.25
CA MET A 619 11.08 9.05 -1.34
C MET A 619 11.78 7.72 -1.11
N SER A 620 13.01 7.72 -0.58
CA SER A 620 13.72 6.50 -0.21
C SER A 620 13.01 5.71 0.90
N ARG A 621 12.51 6.40 1.93
CA ARG A 621 11.70 5.78 2.99
C ARG A 621 10.42 5.15 2.46
N TYR A 622 9.74 5.83 1.54
CA TYR A 622 8.53 5.28 0.89
C TYR A 622 8.85 4.01 0.10
N MET A 623 9.86 4.06 -0.75
CA MET A 623 10.28 2.92 -1.57
C MET A 623 10.74 1.74 -0.72
N ALA A 624 11.51 1.99 0.34
CA ALA A 624 11.94 0.98 1.30
C ALA A 624 10.75 0.34 2.03
N GLY A 625 9.74 1.14 2.42
CA GLY A 625 8.51 0.66 3.04
C GLY A 625 7.69 -0.26 2.12
N VAL A 626 7.51 0.13 0.87
CA VAL A 626 6.83 -0.71 -0.14
C VAL A 626 7.57 -2.02 -0.37
N CYS A 627 8.90 -1.96 -0.50
CA CYS A 627 9.75 -3.14 -0.63
C CYS A 627 9.60 -4.09 0.58
N ALA A 628 9.64 -3.56 1.80
CA ALA A 628 9.46 -4.34 3.02
C ALA A 628 8.08 -5.00 3.10
N MET A 629 7.01 -4.25 2.82
CA MET A 629 5.64 -4.79 2.82
C MET A 629 5.47 -5.93 1.83
N PHE A 630 5.99 -5.78 0.61
CA PHE A 630 5.87 -6.80 -0.42
C PHE A 630 6.62 -8.07 -0.04
N MET A 631 7.90 -7.95 0.37
CA MET A 631 8.74 -9.11 0.64
C MET A 631 8.39 -9.83 1.95
N GLN A 632 8.00 -9.10 3.00
CA GLN A 632 7.51 -9.75 4.23
C GLN A 632 6.10 -10.31 4.05
N GLY A 633 5.24 -9.62 3.31
CA GLY A 633 3.89 -10.09 2.99
C GLY A 633 3.90 -11.38 2.19
N SER A 634 4.73 -11.48 1.15
CA SER A 634 4.87 -12.71 0.34
C SER A 634 5.39 -13.88 1.17
N ALA A 635 6.35 -13.63 2.05
CA ALA A 635 6.93 -14.63 2.93
C ALA A 635 5.93 -15.19 3.95
N LEU A 636 5.20 -14.30 4.63
CA LEU A 636 4.15 -14.68 5.57
C LEU A 636 3.06 -15.48 4.86
N PHE A 637 2.63 -15.02 3.69
CA PHE A 637 1.63 -15.72 2.89
C PHE A 637 2.08 -17.13 2.49
N PHE A 638 3.31 -17.27 1.97
CA PHE A 638 3.87 -18.57 1.59
C PHE A 638 3.92 -19.54 2.78
N ASN A 639 4.39 -19.09 3.94
CA ASN A 639 4.48 -19.93 5.14
C ASN A 639 3.10 -20.34 5.66
N ILE A 640 2.15 -19.41 5.76
CA ILE A 640 0.78 -19.69 6.22
C ILE A 640 0.09 -20.71 5.31
N VAL A 641 0.22 -20.56 3.99
CA VAL A 641 -0.33 -21.52 3.02
C VAL A 641 0.28 -22.91 3.21
N GLY A 642 1.58 -22.99 3.50
CA GLY A 642 2.27 -24.24 3.82
C GLY A 642 1.74 -24.89 5.09
N THR A 643 1.53 -24.13 6.16
CA THR A 643 1.07 -24.64 7.47
C THR A 643 -0.39 -25.08 7.45
N ILE A 644 -1.26 -24.42 6.67
CA ILE A 644 -2.68 -24.78 6.57
C ILE A 644 -2.88 -26.13 5.84
N LYS A 645 -1.97 -26.49 4.93
CA LYS A 645 -2.04 -27.78 4.25
C LYS A 645 -1.79 -28.91 5.25
N THR A 646 -2.61 -29.94 5.21
CA THR A 646 -2.42 -31.18 5.97
C THR A 646 -2.45 -32.35 5.00
N VAL A 647 -1.57 -33.31 5.20
CA VAL A 647 -1.47 -34.52 4.38
C VAL A 647 -1.55 -35.71 5.32
N ASN A 648 -2.40 -36.68 4.96
CA ASN A 648 -2.51 -37.94 5.69
C ASN A 648 -1.49 -38.91 5.09
N ILE A 649 -0.59 -39.44 5.91
CA ILE A 649 0.35 -40.48 5.49
C ILE A 649 0.02 -41.74 6.27
N VAL A 650 -0.16 -42.86 5.58
CA VAL A 650 -0.32 -44.17 6.20
C VAL A 650 1.06 -44.73 6.51
N ILE A 651 1.36 -44.96 7.78
CA ILE A 651 2.61 -45.57 8.24
C ILE A 651 2.24 -46.73 9.15
N LYS A 652 2.62 -47.96 8.79
CA LYS A 652 2.35 -49.19 9.57
C LYS A 652 0.85 -49.34 9.96
N ASN A 653 -0.06 -49.20 9.00
CA ASN A 653 -1.52 -49.27 9.16
C ASN A 653 -2.19 -48.15 9.99
N GLU A 654 -1.44 -47.17 10.51
CA GLU A 654 -2.00 -45.99 11.15
C GLU A 654 -1.94 -44.78 10.19
N THR A 655 -3.06 -44.05 10.06
CA THR A 655 -3.12 -42.78 9.32
C THR A 655 -2.69 -41.62 10.22
N ILE A 656 -1.51 -41.06 9.96
CA ILE A 656 -0.99 -39.90 10.68
C ILE A 656 -1.18 -38.64 9.83
N THR A 657 -1.90 -37.66 10.37
CA THR A 657 -2.01 -36.30 9.81
C THR A 657 -0.73 -35.52 10.08
N ILE A 658 -0.06 -35.09 9.01
CA ILE A 658 1.11 -34.21 9.12
C ILE A 658 0.87 -32.87 8.41
N HIS A 659 1.47 -31.82 8.94
CA HIS A 659 1.68 -30.58 8.19
C HIS A 659 2.93 -30.77 7.31
N PRO A 660 2.83 -30.55 5.98
CA PRO A 660 3.96 -30.70 5.09
C PRO A 660 4.95 -29.55 5.30
N LEU A 661 6.22 -29.91 5.45
CA LEU A 661 7.31 -28.94 5.51
C LEU A 661 7.60 -28.37 4.13
N SER A 662 7.94 -27.08 4.07
CA SER A 662 8.38 -26.44 2.81
C SER A 662 9.75 -26.97 2.39
N CYS A 663 10.63 -27.19 3.38
CA CYS A 663 11.88 -27.93 3.24
C CYS A 663 11.77 -29.26 3.99
N PRO A 664 11.53 -30.40 3.32
CA PRO A 664 11.48 -31.70 3.97
C PRO A 664 12.84 -32.06 4.58
N ALA A 665 12.83 -32.70 5.75
CA ALA A 665 14.04 -33.13 6.42
C ALA A 665 14.37 -34.59 6.09
N TYR A 666 15.65 -34.89 5.89
CA TYR A 666 16.13 -36.25 5.71
C TYR A 666 15.81 -37.10 6.94
N ARG A 667 15.07 -38.19 6.73
CA ARG A 667 14.44 -38.95 7.83
C ARG A 667 15.44 -39.53 8.83
N LYS A 668 16.64 -39.91 8.40
CA LYS A 668 17.67 -40.46 9.29
C LYS A 668 18.31 -39.40 10.19
N LEU A 669 18.21 -38.12 9.82
CA LEU A 669 18.74 -37.03 10.64
C LEU A 669 17.64 -36.47 11.56
N ILE A 670 16.47 -36.15 10.98
CA ILE A 670 15.33 -35.61 11.71
C ILE A 670 14.05 -36.25 11.16
N ASP A 671 13.40 -37.10 11.95
CA ASP A 671 12.10 -37.67 11.57
C ASP A 671 10.95 -36.71 11.93
N ALA A 672 10.75 -35.72 11.05
CA ALA A 672 9.72 -34.70 11.21
C ALA A 672 8.29 -35.17 10.90
N ARG A 673 8.05 -36.49 10.73
CA ARG A 673 6.70 -37.03 10.50
C ARG A 673 5.88 -37.14 11.79
N PHE A 674 6.55 -37.17 12.94
CA PHE A 674 5.91 -37.30 14.25
C PHE A 674 5.90 -35.97 15.00
N ASN A 675 4.87 -35.78 15.84
CA ASN A 675 4.81 -34.70 16.81
C ASN A 675 5.67 -35.11 18.03
N PRO A 676 6.54 -34.26 18.61
CA PRO A 676 6.67 -32.80 18.45
C PRO A 676 7.57 -32.32 17.30
N ALA A 677 8.37 -33.19 16.70
CA ALA A 677 9.39 -32.81 15.71
C ALA A 677 8.83 -32.05 14.51
N ASN A 678 7.65 -32.42 14.00
CA ASN A 678 6.99 -31.70 12.91
C ASN A 678 6.70 -30.23 13.26
N LYS A 679 6.11 -29.97 14.44
CA LYS A 679 5.77 -28.61 14.88
C LYS A 679 7.01 -27.77 15.13
N ILE A 680 8.06 -28.36 15.71
CA ILE A 680 9.35 -27.70 15.93
C ILE A 680 9.98 -27.30 14.59
N MET A 681 10.01 -28.22 13.62
CA MET A 681 10.53 -27.96 12.28
C MET A 681 9.74 -26.87 11.53
N LEU A 682 8.42 -26.82 11.67
CA LEU A 682 7.59 -25.76 11.09
C LEU A 682 7.92 -24.39 11.71
N LEU A 683 8.04 -24.33 13.04
CA LEU A 683 8.40 -23.10 13.73
C LEU A 683 9.79 -22.62 13.31
N MET A 684 10.76 -23.53 13.24
CA MET A 684 12.11 -23.23 12.75
C MET A 684 12.09 -22.73 11.29
N GLN A 685 11.26 -23.33 10.43
CA GLN A 685 11.10 -22.91 9.03
C GLN A 685 10.44 -21.54 8.88
N PHE A 686 9.50 -21.21 9.76
CA PHE A 686 8.86 -19.90 9.83
C PHE A 686 9.86 -18.82 10.26
N MET A 687 10.58 -19.06 11.36
CA MET A 687 11.60 -18.14 11.88
C MET A 687 12.73 -17.94 10.85
N SER A 688 13.22 -19.02 10.25
CA SER A 688 14.23 -18.96 9.19
C SER A 688 13.75 -18.17 7.96
N SER A 689 12.47 -18.29 7.59
CA SER A 689 11.90 -17.49 6.51
C SER A 689 11.85 -16.00 6.88
N TYR A 690 11.46 -15.65 8.11
CA TYR A 690 11.47 -14.27 8.57
C TYR A 690 12.87 -13.64 8.46
N ILE A 691 13.92 -14.34 8.89
CA ILE A 691 15.31 -13.86 8.80
C ILE A 691 15.73 -13.66 7.35
N THR A 692 15.52 -14.67 6.51
CA THR A 692 15.91 -14.70 5.08
C THR A 692 15.27 -13.53 4.31
N ASN A 693 14.02 -13.22 4.63
CA ASN A 693 13.32 -12.10 3.98
C ASN A 693 13.70 -10.76 4.62
N SER A 694 13.95 -10.71 5.93
CA SER A 694 14.42 -9.50 6.60
C SER A 694 15.82 -9.10 6.10
N SER A 695 16.74 -10.04 5.89
CA SER A 695 18.05 -9.74 5.30
C SER A 695 17.93 -9.17 3.89
N THR A 696 17.05 -9.74 3.07
CA THR A 696 16.78 -9.25 1.71
C THR A 696 16.15 -7.85 1.73
N VAL A 697 15.19 -7.60 2.63
CA VAL A 697 14.58 -6.27 2.83
C VAL A 697 15.63 -5.25 3.27
N CYS A 698 16.55 -5.61 4.16
CA CYS A 698 17.64 -4.75 4.59
C CYS A 698 18.55 -4.34 3.43
N ILE A 699 18.98 -5.30 2.60
CA ILE A 699 19.83 -5.00 1.43
C ILE A 699 19.11 -4.05 0.47
N CYS A 700 17.89 -4.40 0.07
CA CYS A 700 17.15 -3.58 -0.90
C CYS A 700 16.82 -2.19 -0.33
N SER A 701 16.46 -2.10 0.95
CA SER A 701 16.17 -0.80 1.59
C SER A 701 17.42 0.06 1.76
N LEU A 702 18.58 -0.51 2.13
CA LEU A 702 19.84 0.22 2.18
C LEU A 702 20.24 0.72 0.78
N ALA A 703 20.14 -0.14 -0.25
CA ALA A 703 20.43 0.25 -1.62
C ALA A 703 19.52 1.40 -2.10
N ILE A 704 18.22 1.34 -1.81
CA ILE A 704 17.27 2.43 -2.09
C ILE A 704 17.67 3.71 -1.35
N VAL A 705 18.03 3.62 -0.07
CA VAL A 705 18.41 4.79 0.73
C VAL A 705 19.66 5.45 0.17
N PHE A 706 20.69 4.67 -0.12
CA PHE A 706 21.96 5.17 -0.65
C PHE A 706 21.80 5.74 -2.06
N ALA A 707 21.13 5.03 -2.97
CA ALA A 707 20.87 5.50 -4.32
C ALA A 707 20.06 6.82 -4.33
N MET A 708 19.05 6.93 -3.46
CA MET A 708 18.26 8.15 -3.37
C MET A 708 19.03 9.31 -2.73
N HIS A 709 19.91 9.04 -1.75
CA HIS A 709 20.83 10.04 -1.20
C HIS A 709 21.75 10.56 -2.30
N ALA A 710 22.39 9.65 -3.07
CA ALA A 710 23.23 10.02 -4.20
C ALA A 710 22.46 10.83 -5.27
N CYS A 711 21.23 10.43 -5.60
CA CYS A 711 20.35 11.19 -6.50
C CYS A 711 20.05 12.59 -5.97
N GLY A 712 19.87 12.73 -4.64
CA GLY A 712 19.69 14.02 -3.99
C GLY A 712 20.93 14.91 -4.12
N GLN A 713 22.11 14.35 -3.89
CA GLN A 713 23.40 15.05 -4.05
C GLN A 713 23.64 15.48 -5.50
N LEU A 714 23.36 14.62 -6.47
CA LEU A 714 23.49 14.94 -7.90
C LEU A 714 22.52 16.05 -8.34
N ASN A 715 21.29 16.03 -7.83
CA ASN A 715 20.30 17.06 -8.13
C ASN A 715 20.67 18.42 -7.50
N MET A 716 21.27 18.39 -6.31
CA MET A 716 21.86 19.56 -5.68
C MET A 716 23.02 20.12 -6.51
N LEU A 717 23.93 19.25 -6.95
CA LEU A 717 25.06 19.62 -7.82
C LEU A 717 24.59 20.23 -9.14
N HIS A 718 23.56 19.65 -9.78
CA HIS A 718 22.94 20.20 -10.99
C HIS A 718 22.38 21.61 -10.75
N THR A 719 21.75 21.83 -9.60
CA THR A 719 21.24 23.15 -9.21
C THR A 719 22.37 24.17 -9.04
N TRP A 720 23.47 23.77 -8.42
CA TRP A 720 24.66 24.64 -8.27
C TRP A 720 25.32 24.98 -9.60
N PHE A 721 25.36 24.03 -10.55
CA PHE A 721 25.85 24.30 -11.90
C PHE A 721 24.98 25.33 -12.62
N ASN A 722 23.66 25.21 -12.54
CA ASN A 722 22.76 26.19 -13.16
C ASN A 722 22.92 27.59 -12.55
N GLN A 723 23.04 27.68 -11.22
CA GLN A 723 23.33 28.96 -10.54
C GLN A 723 24.69 29.54 -10.92
N LEU A 724 25.71 28.70 -11.13
CA LEU A 724 27.03 29.13 -11.58
C LEU A 724 26.98 29.71 -13.01
N VAL A 725 26.25 29.05 -13.91
CA VAL A 725 26.06 29.51 -15.29
C VAL A 725 25.33 30.85 -15.32
N GLU A 726 24.26 31.02 -14.53
CA GLU A 726 23.54 32.29 -14.40
C GLU A 726 24.41 33.42 -13.82
N ASP A 727 25.21 33.15 -12.80
CA ASP A 727 26.07 34.17 -12.17
C ASP A 727 27.26 34.55 -13.06
N HIS A 728 27.77 33.62 -13.88
CA HIS A 728 28.75 33.91 -14.92
C HIS A 728 28.16 34.80 -16.02
N ALA A 729 26.92 34.51 -16.46
CA ALA A 729 26.20 35.38 -17.40
C ALA A 729 25.96 36.79 -16.86
N LYS A 730 25.89 36.95 -15.52
CA LYS A 730 25.74 38.24 -14.82
C LYS A 730 27.07 38.93 -14.46
N GLY A 731 28.22 38.41 -14.89
CA GLY A 731 29.53 39.07 -14.72
C GLY A 731 30.09 39.09 -13.29
N LYS A 732 29.63 38.21 -12.38
CA LYS A 732 30.14 38.18 -10.99
C LYS A 732 31.53 37.52 -10.89
N HIS A 733 32.49 38.24 -10.31
CA HIS A 733 33.90 37.83 -10.15
C HIS A 733 34.18 36.70 -9.11
N LEU A 734 33.15 36.14 -8.48
CA LEU A 734 33.23 35.15 -7.37
C LEU A 734 33.33 33.68 -7.85
N THR A 735 33.59 33.48 -9.13
CA THR A 735 33.44 32.21 -9.87
C THR A 735 34.47 31.15 -9.48
N LYS A 736 35.75 31.52 -9.25
CA LYS A 736 36.82 30.54 -8.95
C LYS A 736 36.63 29.78 -7.63
N ARG A 737 36.22 30.46 -6.55
CA ARG A 737 36.01 29.82 -5.23
C ARG A 737 34.79 28.89 -5.24
N ARG A 738 33.74 29.26 -5.97
CA ARG A 738 32.53 28.42 -6.15
C ARG A 738 32.80 27.21 -7.05
N ILE A 739 33.54 27.37 -8.13
CA ILE A 739 33.98 26.22 -8.97
C ILE A 739 34.82 25.25 -8.13
N GLY A 740 35.74 25.74 -7.29
CA GLY A 740 36.50 24.88 -6.37
C GLY A 740 35.66 24.15 -5.33
N ASN A 741 34.51 24.69 -4.93
CA ASN A 741 33.56 24.02 -4.04
C ASN A 741 32.72 22.97 -4.80
N ILE A 742 32.27 23.29 -6.02
CA ILE A 742 31.55 22.38 -6.91
C ILE A 742 32.42 21.18 -7.28
N VAL A 743 33.70 21.40 -7.65
CA VAL A 743 34.64 20.32 -7.98
C VAL A 743 34.92 19.44 -6.76
N ARG A 744 35.14 20.03 -5.57
CA ARG A 744 35.31 19.24 -4.33
C ARG A 744 34.07 18.43 -3.98
N HIS A 745 32.88 19.00 -4.15
CA HIS A 745 31.63 18.30 -3.90
C HIS A 745 31.37 17.21 -4.93
N HIS A 746 31.65 17.46 -6.21
CA HIS A 746 31.56 16.47 -7.28
C HIS A 746 32.51 15.29 -7.05
N LEU A 747 33.77 15.55 -6.67
CA LEU A 747 34.73 14.51 -6.30
C LEU A 747 34.28 13.71 -5.06
N ARG A 748 33.62 14.35 -4.09
CA ARG A 748 33.03 13.67 -2.93
C ARG A 748 31.87 12.75 -3.32
N VAL A 749 30.95 13.21 -4.18
CA VAL A 749 29.86 12.39 -4.73
C VAL A 749 30.40 11.23 -5.56
N LEU A 750 31.42 11.46 -6.38
CA LEU A 750 32.10 10.42 -7.14
C LEU A 750 32.75 9.39 -6.21
N TRP A 751 33.43 9.84 -5.15
CA TRP A 751 34.03 8.97 -4.16
C TRP A 751 32.98 8.09 -3.45
N TYR A 752 31.85 8.68 -3.04
CA TYR A 752 30.71 7.96 -2.47
C TYR A 752 30.13 6.91 -3.43
N LEU A 753 29.88 7.28 -4.70
CA LEU A 753 29.40 6.36 -5.73
C LEU A 753 30.43 5.25 -6.02
N THR A 754 31.73 5.54 -6.02
CA THR A 754 32.77 4.52 -6.17
C THR A 754 32.95 3.63 -4.94
N ALA A 755 32.58 4.10 -3.75
CA ALA A 755 32.50 3.29 -2.53
C ALA A 755 31.24 2.40 -2.49
N GLU A 756 30.17 2.76 -3.23
CA GLU A 756 29.01 1.91 -3.51
C GLU A 756 29.27 0.85 -4.60
N LEU A 757 30.16 1.11 -5.58
CA LEU A 757 30.46 0.17 -6.67
C LEU A 757 30.83 -1.27 -6.23
N PRO A 758 31.54 -1.51 -5.10
CA PRO A 758 31.77 -2.85 -4.55
C PRO A 758 30.49 -3.58 -4.11
N LEU A 759 29.41 -2.87 -3.76
CA LEU A 759 28.09 -3.46 -3.45
C LEU A 759 27.32 -3.85 -4.72
N HIS A 760 27.60 -3.19 -5.86
CA HIS A 760 26.99 -3.48 -7.15
C HIS A 760 27.63 -4.70 -7.87
N SER A 761 28.85 -5.09 -7.50
CA SER A 761 29.59 -6.24 -8.06
C SER A 761 29.04 -7.64 -7.69
N LEU A 762 27.82 -7.71 -7.17
CA LEU A 762 27.19 -8.91 -6.63
C LEU A 762 25.77 -9.18 -7.20
N TYR A 763 25.36 -8.45 -8.24
CA TYR A 763 24.20 -8.80 -9.06
C TYR A 763 24.56 -9.71 -10.22
#